data_AF-A0A067T7V6-F1
#
_entry.id   AF-A0A067T7V6-F1
#
_cell.length_a   1.000
_cell.length_b   1.000
_cell.length_c   1.000
_cell.angle_alpha   90.00
_cell.angle_beta   90.00
_cell.angle_gamma   90.00
#
_symmetry.space_group_name_H-M   'P 1'
#
loop_
_entity.id
_entity.type
_entity.pdbx_description
1 polymer ?
#
loop_
_entity_poly.entity_id
_entity_poly.type
_entity_poly.pdbx_seq_one_letter_code
_entity_poly.pdbx_strand_id
1 'polypeptide(L)'
;MSTSTLDPFTPETLDDGITAQEKIDGLRDILRAIPTAMLTTRSANGHLHSRAMNPVVPDDELELSLAFIANHVSHKCGEIENDAHVNVNFMDPTTTDWASFSGKAKIIQDREKIKKHWSKGSNAWFGDLKDGVHRGDINDSRVAVIQVVPDEIQYWRAHKNVGHTFELGVDHKGKPAPPGIRLSKSRCLSKKYPVDATPLSPMLEENNALRLGGLAEGGQWIVDTTGRNSASTGIFSIPPEILSNILELGKNMTDVDPLYLEGGARPKAAFELVASHTCLLLRNIALATPRLWATVNINSRSSIEWVLECIRRSGGCWLDITIELAVEDCQLNEDWNSMMDLVITHSLRWRSLSAGCNYEPANRPTIARICDSEAPGLQHLSVEVDDMEHADADAFNMEVSVPQIFKLGTPKLKFVRLRGLGIHLFRPQLDAVVTLHLDHTRFIPLSYTTFRNIITCSSLLTNLSVHGDIIGNVPWPRQSNIIHLPKLHSLRICGEGNEIYSGLLLSIEAPLLESLTLKDLQEHDLDPLWDLMDATRYANLRRLIFSNFELSSSTYERISHTFREITSFSALYSTITESPFVVLLLKGTIQGQAGPFVPWPRLAVLTFTLDDEADDEELIQKVVEVRKRFGSPLTKILLRVDPEDLQEIPKTMHTVNDVVVEFFSKGEQWPSNRTYVDHDDIFF
;
A
#
# COMPACT_ATOMS: atom_id res chain seq x y z
N MET A 1 -31.04 -22.43 12.54
CA MET A 1 -31.54 -21.06 12.80
C MET A 1 -31.91 -20.45 11.45
N SER A 2 -33.05 -19.78 11.30
CA SER A 2 -33.39 -19.11 10.03
C SER A 2 -32.49 -17.89 9.85
N THR A 3 -32.14 -17.53 8.61
CA THR A 3 -31.35 -16.33 8.29
C THR A 3 -31.89 -15.05 8.93
N SER A 4 -33.22 -14.96 9.12
CA SER A 4 -33.88 -13.85 9.82
C SER A 4 -33.58 -13.73 11.31
N THR A 5 -33.04 -14.77 11.96
CA THR A 5 -32.64 -14.76 13.39
C THR A 5 -31.18 -14.38 13.59
N LEU A 6 -30.37 -14.38 12.52
CA LEU A 6 -28.95 -14.00 12.54
C LEU A 6 -28.70 -12.59 11.98
N ASP A 7 -29.69 -12.02 11.27
CA ASP A 7 -29.67 -10.66 10.75
C ASP A 7 -30.94 -9.91 11.23
N PRO A 8 -30.82 -9.13 12.32
CA PRO A 8 -31.93 -8.36 12.87
C PRO A 8 -32.27 -7.12 12.03
N PHE A 9 -31.44 -6.74 11.04
CA PHE A 9 -31.51 -5.44 10.38
C PHE A 9 -32.25 -5.47 9.04
N THR A 10 -32.13 -6.56 8.28
CA THR A 10 -32.89 -6.75 7.03
C THR A 10 -34.42 -6.70 7.24
N PRO A 11 -35.00 -7.22 8.35
CA PRO A 11 -36.42 -7.05 8.65
C PRO A 11 -36.82 -5.60 9.02
N GLU A 12 -35.96 -4.85 9.71
CA GLU A 12 -36.26 -3.49 10.20
C GLU A 12 -36.29 -2.45 9.07
N THR A 13 -35.40 -2.56 8.07
CA THR A 13 -35.38 -1.70 6.86
C THR A 13 -36.58 -1.91 5.91
N LEU A 14 -37.40 -2.94 6.17
CA LEU A 14 -38.56 -3.28 5.36
C LEU A 14 -39.86 -2.65 5.87
N ASP A 15 -39.88 -2.04 7.07
CA ASP A 15 -41.09 -1.55 7.76
C ASP A 15 -40.88 -0.21 8.51
N ASP A 16 -40.23 0.76 7.87
CA ASP A 16 -39.82 2.02 8.52
C ASP A 16 -40.97 3.01 8.83
N GLY A 17 -42.23 2.69 8.52
CA GLY A 17 -43.36 3.63 8.66
C GLY A 17 -43.30 4.87 7.73
N ILE A 18 -42.24 5.02 6.92
CA ILE A 18 -42.02 6.09 5.95
C ILE A 18 -42.78 5.78 4.65
N THR A 19 -43.51 6.76 4.13
CA THR A 19 -44.27 6.62 2.87
C THR A 19 -43.34 6.50 1.66
N ALA A 20 -43.83 5.89 0.57
CA ALA A 20 -43.04 5.78 -0.66
C ALA A 20 -42.62 7.16 -1.23
N GLN A 21 -43.44 8.20 -1.03
CA GLN A 21 -43.12 9.56 -1.47
C GLN A 21 -41.97 10.15 -0.65
N GLU A 22 -42.00 10.01 0.68
CA GLU A 22 -40.91 10.49 1.55
C GLU A 22 -39.58 9.79 1.26
N LYS A 23 -39.62 8.51 0.88
CA LYS A 23 -38.41 7.78 0.42
C LYS A 23 -37.86 8.34 -0.89
N ILE A 24 -38.74 8.69 -1.83
CA ILE A 24 -38.36 9.30 -3.11
C ILE A 24 -37.77 10.71 -2.89
N ASP A 25 -38.40 11.50 -2.01
CA ASP A 25 -37.95 12.86 -1.70
C ASP A 25 -36.58 12.86 -1.00
N GLY A 26 -36.37 11.93 -0.06
CA GLY A 26 -35.07 11.76 0.60
C GLY A 26 -33.94 11.41 -0.36
N LEU A 27 -34.19 10.49 -1.30
CA LEU A 27 -33.23 10.16 -2.36
C LEU A 27 -32.92 11.37 -3.25
N ARG A 28 -33.93 12.17 -3.61
CA ARG A 28 -33.74 13.36 -4.46
C ARG A 28 -32.87 14.43 -3.83
N ASP A 29 -32.95 14.60 -2.52
CA ASP A 29 -32.10 15.56 -1.82
C ASP A 29 -30.62 15.18 -1.98
N ILE A 30 -30.28 13.89 -1.89
CA ILE A 30 -28.93 13.37 -2.13
C ILE A 30 -28.50 13.63 -3.58
N LEU A 31 -29.35 13.30 -4.55
CA LEU A 31 -29.05 13.51 -5.97
C LEU A 31 -28.86 15.00 -6.35
N ARG A 32 -29.48 15.93 -5.60
CA ARG A 32 -29.33 17.38 -5.79
C ARG A 32 -28.11 17.94 -5.08
N ALA A 33 -27.72 17.37 -3.94
CA ALA A 33 -26.55 17.79 -3.18
C ALA A 33 -25.24 17.33 -3.81
N ILE A 34 -25.23 16.15 -4.45
CA ILE A 34 -24.03 15.51 -4.98
C ILE A 34 -24.02 15.59 -6.52
N PRO A 35 -23.22 16.49 -7.12
CA PRO A 35 -23.26 16.75 -8.57
C PRO A 35 -22.59 15.66 -9.42
N THR A 36 -21.71 14.86 -8.82
CA THR A 36 -20.91 13.85 -9.50
C THR A 36 -21.16 12.47 -8.90
N ALA A 37 -21.38 11.48 -9.77
CA ALA A 37 -21.59 10.10 -9.39
C ALA A 37 -20.49 9.21 -9.97
N MET A 38 -20.26 8.05 -9.36
CA MET A 38 -19.34 7.04 -9.91
C MET A 38 -20.13 5.98 -10.67
N LEU A 39 -19.96 5.90 -11.99
CA LEU A 39 -20.57 4.88 -12.84
C LEU A 39 -19.64 3.67 -12.97
N THR A 40 -20.05 2.54 -12.41
CA THR A 40 -19.38 1.26 -12.49
C THR A 40 -19.99 0.37 -13.57
N THR A 41 -19.16 -0.16 -14.47
CA THR A 41 -19.55 -1.11 -15.55
C THR A 41 -18.59 -2.30 -15.51
N ARG A 42 -18.96 -3.38 -16.18
CA ARG A 42 -18.15 -4.60 -16.26
C ARG A 42 -17.58 -4.79 -17.66
N SER A 43 -16.26 -4.92 -17.77
CA SER A 43 -15.60 -5.24 -19.03
C SER A 43 -15.74 -6.73 -19.39
N ALA A 44 -15.44 -7.07 -20.65
CA ALA A 44 -15.57 -8.44 -21.17
C ALA A 44 -14.69 -9.48 -20.44
N ASN A 45 -13.57 -9.06 -19.85
CA ASN A 45 -12.71 -9.90 -19.01
C ASN A 45 -13.20 -9.99 -17.54
N GLY A 46 -14.32 -9.35 -17.20
CA GLY A 46 -14.95 -9.39 -15.90
C GLY A 46 -14.47 -8.33 -14.90
N HIS A 47 -13.52 -7.46 -15.26
CA HIS A 47 -13.09 -6.35 -14.39
C HIS A 47 -14.22 -5.32 -14.23
N LEU A 48 -14.24 -4.65 -13.08
CA LEU A 48 -15.15 -3.53 -12.82
C LEU A 48 -14.37 -2.24 -12.99
N HIS A 49 -14.78 -1.40 -13.93
CA HIS A 49 -14.24 -0.06 -14.09
C HIS A 49 -15.22 0.92 -13.48
N SER A 50 -14.74 1.93 -12.75
CA SER A 50 -15.57 3.01 -12.21
C SER A 50 -15.06 4.36 -12.67
N ARG A 51 -15.94 5.32 -12.90
CA ARG A 51 -15.54 6.67 -13.31
C ARG A 51 -16.54 7.74 -12.88
N ALA A 52 -16.00 8.90 -12.54
CA ALA A 52 -16.77 10.10 -12.24
C ALA A 52 -17.57 10.55 -13.48
N MET A 53 -18.87 10.71 -13.31
CA MET A 53 -19.82 11.13 -14.33
C MET A 53 -20.89 12.02 -13.69
N ASN A 54 -21.27 13.09 -14.36
CA ASN A 54 -22.36 13.96 -13.87
C ASN A 54 -23.70 13.48 -14.43
N PRO A 55 -24.63 12.99 -13.59
CA PRO A 55 -25.94 12.59 -14.05
C PRO A 55 -26.81 13.81 -14.37
N VAL A 56 -27.64 13.68 -15.39
CA VAL A 56 -28.77 14.56 -15.65
C VAL A 56 -29.96 14.00 -14.88
N VAL A 57 -30.28 14.64 -13.75
CA VAL A 57 -31.42 14.27 -12.93
C VAL A 57 -32.72 14.64 -13.67
N PRO A 58 -33.70 13.73 -13.84
CA PRO A 58 -34.97 14.04 -14.50
C PRO A 58 -35.81 15.06 -13.71
N ASP A 59 -36.50 15.95 -14.43
CA ASP A 59 -37.48 16.88 -13.84
C ASP A 59 -38.79 16.19 -13.38
N ASP A 60 -39.05 14.96 -13.86
CA ASP A 60 -40.26 14.20 -13.50
C ASP A 60 -40.14 13.61 -12.09
N GLU A 61 -41.05 14.02 -11.20
CA GLU A 61 -41.09 13.62 -9.79
C GLU A 61 -41.28 12.11 -9.55
N LEU A 62 -41.57 11.31 -10.58
CA LEU A 62 -41.67 9.84 -10.44
C LEU A 62 -40.61 9.07 -11.26
N GLU A 63 -39.71 9.76 -11.96
CA GLU A 63 -38.63 9.14 -12.74
C GLU A 63 -37.36 8.99 -11.89
N LEU A 64 -36.93 7.75 -11.64
CA LEU A 64 -35.73 7.41 -10.87
C LEU A 64 -34.59 6.88 -11.74
N SER A 65 -34.71 6.95 -13.07
CA SER A 65 -33.60 6.62 -13.96
C SER A 65 -32.59 7.75 -14.04
N LEU A 66 -31.32 7.40 -14.15
CA LEU A 66 -30.23 8.34 -14.34
C LEU A 66 -29.85 8.42 -15.82
N ALA A 67 -29.59 9.61 -16.32
CA ALA A 67 -29.12 9.82 -17.69
C ALA A 67 -27.73 10.47 -17.67
N PHE A 68 -26.83 10.01 -18.52
CA PHE A 68 -25.49 10.60 -18.68
C PHE A 68 -25.23 10.91 -20.14
N ILE A 69 -24.70 12.10 -20.43
CA ILE A 69 -24.17 12.39 -21.76
C ILE A 69 -22.81 11.71 -21.90
N ALA A 70 -22.61 10.96 -22.98
CA ALA A 70 -21.38 10.22 -23.23
C ALA A 70 -21.02 10.20 -24.71
N ASN A 71 -19.74 9.94 -25.00
CA ASN A 71 -19.29 9.60 -26.34
C ASN A 71 -19.49 8.10 -26.59
N HIS A 72 -20.35 7.73 -27.55
CA HIS A 72 -20.67 6.33 -27.83
C HIS A 72 -19.48 5.49 -28.31
N VAL A 73 -18.41 6.14 -28.77
CA VAL A 73 -17.16 5.48 -29.21
C VAL A 73 -16.21 5.21 -28.01
N SER A 74 -16.58 5.65 -26.80
CA SER A 74 -15.75 5.46 -25.61
C SER A 74 -15.84 4.03 -25.04
N HIS A 75 -14.78 3.58 -24.39
CA HIS A 75 -14.65 2.21 -23.85
C HIS A 75 -15.83 1.79 -22.96
N LYS A 76 -16.38 2.71 -22.16
CA LYS A 76 -17.53 2.43 -21.26
C LYS A 76 -18.81 2.05 -22.02
N CYS A 77 -18.97 2.53 -23.24
CA CYS A 77 -20.10 2.15 -24.08
C CYS A 77 -19.96 0.71 -24.56
N GLY A 78 -18.76 0.30 -25.00
CA GLY A 78 -18.48 -1.10 -25.34
C GLY A 78 -18.65 -2.05 -24.15
N GLU A 79 -18.30 -1.62 -22.93
CA GLU A 79 -18.55 -2.39 -21.71
C GLU A 79 -20.05 -2.57 -21.42
N ILE A 80 -20.85 -1.51 -21.56
CA ILE A 80 -22.31 -1.55 -21.35
C ILE A 80 -23.01 -2.42 -22.40
N GLU A 81 -22.53 -2.41 -23.64
CA GLU A 81 -23.04 -3.29 -24.70
C GLU A 81 -22.71 -4.75 -24.43
N ASN A 82 -21.54 -5.03 -23.85
CA ASN A 82 -21.16 -6.37 -23.42
C ASN A 82 -21.95 -6.86 -22.19
N ASP A 83 -22.03 -6.05 -21.15
CA ASP A 83 -22.80 -6.32 -19.94
C ASP A 83 -23.55 -5.05 -19.49
N ALA A 84 -24.87 -5.08 -19.66
CA ALA A 84 -25.72 -3.95 -19.33
C ALA A 84 -25.84 -3.71 -17.81
N HIS A 85 -25.40 -4.64 -16.95
CA HIS A 85 -25.48 -4.46 -15.49
C HIS A 85 -24.47 -3.42 -15.03
N VAL A 86 -24.98 -2.39 -14.37
CA VAL A 86 -24.19 -1.26 -13.87
C VAL A 86 -24.56 -0.93 -12.43
N ASN A 87 -23.64 -0.30 -11.74
CA ASN A 87 -23.91 0.37 -10.48
C ASN A 87 -23.57 1.87 -10.62
N VAL A 88 -24.39 2.74 -10.05
CA VAL A 88 -24.09 4.17 -9.92
C VAL A 88 -24.13 4.54 -8.45
N ASN A 89 -23.04 5.08 -7.92
CA ASN A 89 -22.99 5.51 -6.52
C ASN A 89 -22.73 7.00 -6.36
N PHE A 90 -23.26 7.54 -5.26
CA PHE A 90 -23.10 8.90 -4.77
C PHE A 90 -22.65 8.81 -3.32
N MET A 91 -21.71 9.66 -2.91
CA MET A 91 -21.25 9.78 -1.52
C MET A 91 -20.89 11.24 -1.27
N ASP A 92 -21.43 11.81 -0.19
CA ASP A 92 -20.98 13.10 0.35
C ASP A 92 -20.09 12.82 1.57
N PRO A 93 -18.77 13.05 1.48
CA PRO A 93 -17.85 12.79 2.58
C PRO A 93 -18.09 13.71 3.79
N THR A 94 -18.80 14.83 3.62
CA THR A 94 -19.08 15.80 4.68
C THR A 94 -20.27 15.35 5.53
N THR A 95 -21.34 14.89 4.88
CA THR A 95 -22.59 14.52 5.55
C THR A 95 -22.72 13.02 5.79
N THR A 96 -21.90 12.20 5.13
CA THR A 96 -22.00 10.73 5.03
C THR A 96 -23.24 10.23 4.29
N ASP A 97 -24.00 11.12 3.63
CA ASP A 97 -25.14 10.76 2.79
C ASP A 97 -24.64 9.98 1.56
N TRP A 98 -25.31 8.88 1.24
CA TRP A 98 -24.94 8.07 0.07
C TRP A 98 -26.15 7.44 -0.61
N ALA A 99 -26.00 7.16 -1.91
CA ALA A 99 -26.98 6.43 -2.69
C ALA A 99 -26.30 5.48 -3.68
N SER A 100 -26.87 4.31 -3.90
CA SER A 100 -26.38 3.26 -4.79
C SER A 100 -27.52 2.75 -5.66
N PHE A 101 -27.39 2.90 -6.97
CA PHE A 101 -28.34 2.47 -7.99
C PHE A 101 -27.77 1.24 -8.68
N SER A 102 -28.34 0.07 -8.40
CA SER A 102 -28.01 -1.17 -9.09
C SER A 102 -29.05 -1.42 -10.16
N GLY A 103 -28.64 -1.57 -11.42
CA GLY A 103 -29.60 -1.74 -12.51
C GLY A 103 -28.98 -2.00 -13.86
N LYS A 104 -29.72 -1.66 -14.92
CA LYS A 104 -29.30 -1.87 -16.31
C LYS A 104 -29.13 -0.56 -17.07
N ALA A 105 -28.00 -0.40 -17.74
CA ALA A 105 -27.72 0.71 -18.63
C ALA A 105 -28.17 0.41 -20.07
N LYS A 106 -28.57 1.46 -20.79
CA LYS A 106 -28.83 1.44 -22.23
C LYS A 106 -28.21 2.65 -22.89
N ILE A 107 -27.61 2.46 -24.06
CA ILE A 107 -27.04 3.54 -24.87
C ILE A 107 -28.11 4.00 -25.86
N ILE A 108 -28.33 5.31 -25.93
CA ILE A 108 -29.38 5.93 -26.72
C ILE A 108 -28.79 7.05 -27.56
N GLN A 109 -28.86 6.92 -28.89
CA GLN A 109 -28.45 7.95 -29.86
C GLN A 109 -29.64 8.74 -30.45
N ASP A 110 -30.81 8.64 -29.82
CA ASP A 110 -32.02 9.39 -30.20
C ASP A 110 -31.80 10.90 -30.00
N ARG A 111 -32.01 11.68 -31.06
CA ARG A 111 -31.72 13.12 -31.07
C ARG A 111 -32.64 13.94 -30.17
N GLU A 112 -33.89 13.53 -30.00
CA GLU A 112 -34.82 14.23 -29.11
C GLU A 112 -34.44 13.99 -27.64
N LYS A 113 -34.02 12.76 -27.30
CA LYS A 113 -33.50 12.46 -25.96
C LYS A 113 -32.18 13.16 -25.68
N ILE A 114 -31.24 13.18 -26.62
CA ILE A 114 -29.99 13.93 -26.49
C ILE A 114 -30.30 15.40 -26.21
N LYS A 115 -31.22 16.00 -26.98
CA LYS A 115 -31.63 17.40 -26.81
C LYS A 115 -32.28 17.68 -25.46
N LYS A 116 -33.07 16.75 -24.94
CA LYS A 116 -33.67 16.86 -23.59
C LYS A 116 -32.61 16.88 -22.48
N HIS A 117 -31.51 16.14 -22.64
CA HIS A 117 -30.46 16.00 -21.61
C HIS A 117 -29.22 16.86 -21.85
N TRP A 118 -29.17 17.63 -22.94
CA TRP A 118 -28.02 18.47 -23.29
C TRP A 118 -27.97 19.75 -22.46
N SER A 119 -26.80 20.05 -21.88
CA SER A 119 -26.55 21.29 -21.15
C SER A 119 -25.44 22.12 -21.83
N LYS A 120 -25.37 23.42 -21.54
CA LYS A 120 -24.33 24.30 -22.13
C LYS A 120 -22.90 23.85 -21.83
N GLY A 121 -22.68 23.14 -20.71
CA GLY A 121 -21.38 22.57 -20.33
C GLY A 121 -21.04 21.25 -21.03
N SER A 122 -21.99 20.63 -21.74
CA SER A 122 -21.78 19.32 -22.37
C SER A 122 -20.75 19.37 -23.51
N ASN A 123 -20.63 20.51 -24.20
CA ASN A 123 -19.68 20.70 -25.32
C ASN A 123 -18.21 20.48 -24.91
N ALA A 124 -17.86 20.79 -23.65
CA ALA A 124 -16.49 20.71 -23.14
C ALA A 124 -15.91 19.28 -23.22
N TRP A 125 -16.77 18.25 -23.21
CA TRP A 125 -16.37 16.85 -23.13
C TRP A 125 -16.20 16.15 -24.48
N PHE A 126 -16.53 16.81 -25.60
CA PHE A 126 -16.44 16.21 -26.94
C PHE A 126 -15.36 16.84 -27.82
N GLY A 127 -15.12 18.14 -27.66
CA GLY A 127 -14.16 18.92 -28.47
C GLY A 127 -14.52 18.98 -29.96
N ASP A 128 -14.03 20.01 -30.65
CA ASP A 128 -14.10 20.10 -32.12
C ASP A 128 -12.88 19.38 -32.73
N LEU A 129 -13.12 18.32 -33.50
CA LEU A 129 -12.05 17.58 -34.20
C LEU A 129 -11.53 18.33 -35.44
N LYS A 130 -12.13 19.46 -35.80
CA LYS A 130 -11.78 20.31 -36.96
C LYS A 130 -11.86 19.58 -38.32
N ASP A 131 -12.58 18.47 -38.40
CA ASP A 131 -12.81 17.69 -39.61
C ASP A 131 -14.06 18.14 -40.40
N GLY A 132 -14.76 19.17 -39.89
CA GLY A 132 -15.97 19.72 -40.50
C GLY A 132 -17.26 18.95 -40.20
N VAL A 133 -17.17 17.80 -39.50
CA VAL A 133 -18.31 16.91 -39.19
C VAL A 133 -18.51 16.78 -37.68
N HIS A 134 -17.44 16.57 -36.92
CA HIS A 134 -17.47 16.32 -35.47
C HIS A 134 -17.09 17.60 -34.70
N ARG A 135 -18.08 18.48 -34.54
CA ARG A 135 -17.90 19.83 -33.97
C ARG A 135 -17.98 19.88 -32.44
N GLY A 136 -18.27 18.77 -31.77
CA GLY A 136 -18.48 18.72 -30.33
C GLY A 136 -19.75 19.45 -29.86
N ASP A 137 -20.70 19.65 -30.77
CA ASP A 137 -22.03 20.21 -30.48
C ASP A 137 -23.09 19.12 -30.35
N ILE A 138 -24.32 19.52 -30.00
CA ILE A 138 -25.47 18.62 -29.81
C ILE A 138 -25.77 17.71 -31.02
N ASN A 139 -25.40 18.13 -32.24
CA ASN A 139 -25.65 17.38 -33.46
C ASN A 139 -24.51 16.42 -33.81
N ASP A 140 -23.40 16.46 -33.07
CA ASP A 140 -22.27 15.56 -33.26
C ASP A 140 -22.74 14.09 -33.15
N SER A 141 -22.36 13.25 -34.12
CA SER A 141 -22.72 11.84 -34.18
C SER A 141 -22.15 11.03 -33.02
N ARG A 142 -21.10 11.52 -32.35
CA ARG A 142 -20.47 10.89 -31.20
C ARG A 142 -21.34 10.93 -29.94
N VAL A 143 -22.25 11.90 -29.84
CA VAL A 143 -23.08 12.11 -28.65
C VAL A 143 -24.11 10.99 -28.49
N ALA A 144 -24.16 10.42 -27.30
CA ALA A 144 -25.19 9.49 -26.85
C ALA A 144 -25.60 9.77 -25.40
N VAL A 145 -26.75 9.22 -25.01
CA VAL A 145 -27.22 9.18 -23.63
C VAL A 145 -27.07 7.76 -23.10
N ILE A 146 -26.35 7.58 -22.00
CA ILE A 146 -26.39 6.36 -21.19
C ILE A 146 -27.56 6.52 -20.21
N GLN A 147 -28.62 5.75 -20.39
CA GLN A 147 -29.75 5.71 -19.46
C GLN A 147 -29.63 4.50 -18.54
N VAL A 148 -29.50 4.74 -17.24
CA VAL A 148 -29.48 3.71 -16.20
C VAL A 148 -30.88 3.56 -15.60
N VAL A 149 -31.45 2.37 -15.75
CA VAL A 149 -32.75 2.01 -15.16
C VAL A 149 -32.49 1.14 -13.93
N PRO A 150 -32.69 1.65 -12.71
CA PRO A 150 -32.37 0.90 -11.50
C PRO A 150 -33.33 -0.27 -11.30
N ASP A 151 -32.79 -1.45 -11.00
CA ASP A 151 -33.52 -2.59 -10.45
C ASP A 151 -33.76 -2.41 -8.94
N GLU A 152 -32.78 -1.80 -8.29
CA GLU A 152 -32.74 -1.52 -6.86
C GLU A 152 -31.99 -0.22 -6.59
N ILE A 153 -32.48 0.54 -5.62
CA ILE A 153 -31.79 1.71 -5.08
C ILE A 153 -31.68 1.53 -3.58
N GLN A 154 -30.47 1.68 -3.04
CA GLN A 154 -30.23 1.77 -1.61
C GLN A 154 -29.63 3.12 -1.30
N TYR A 155 -30.06 3.78 -0.23
CA TYR A 155 -29.48 5.05 0.16
C TYR A 155 -29.53 5.27 1.67
N TRP A 156 -28.60 6.07 2.18
CA TRP A 156 -28.55 6.51 3.57
C TRP A 156 -28.57 8.02 3.63
N ARG A 157 -29.22 8.54 4.68
CA ARG A 157 -29.27 9.97 4.95
C ARG A 157 -29.05 10.24 6.42
N ALA A 158 -28.04 11.04 6.75
CA ALA A 158 -27.79 11.50 8.10
C ALA A 158 -28.89 12.49 8.55
N HIS A 159 -29.56 12.22 9.67
CA HIS A 159 -30.52 13.16 10.24
C HIS A 159 -29.81 14.33 10.94
N LYS A 160 -30.32 15.55 10.74
CA LYS A 160 -29.71 16.87 11.07
C LYS A 160 -29.27 17.13 12.53
N ASN A 161 -29.29 16.16 13.45
CA ASN A 161 -28.88 16.34 14.84
C ASN A 161 -27.99 15.21 15.42
N VAL A 162 -27.36 14.38 14.59
CA VAL A 162 -26.42 13.35 15.09
C VAL A 162 -25.06 13.57 14.44
N GLY A 163 -24.23 14.41 15.05
CA GLY A 163 -22.87 14.67 14.58
C GLY A 163 -21.97 13.45 14.75
N HIS A 164 -21.12 13.17 13.75
CA HIS A 164 -19.87 12.38 13.79
C HIS A 164 -19.80 11.08 14.63
N THR A 165 -20.91 10.50 15.10
CA THR A 165 -20.91 9.32 16.00
C THR A 165 -21.22 8.01 15.29
N PHE A 166 -21.50 8.03 13.98
CA PHE A 166 -21.86 6.83 13.23
C PHE A 166 -20.67 6.02 12.68
N GLU A 167 -19.42 6.47 12.87
CA GLU A 167 -18.22 5.70 12.50
C GLU A 167 -17.97 4.46 13.38
N LEU A 168 -18.71 4.31 14.49
CA LEU A 168 -18.55 3.17 15.42
C LEU A 168 -19.68 2.14 15.36
N GLY A 169 -20.60 2.24 14.40
CA GLY A 169 -21.65 1.25 14.21
C GLY A 169 -22.70 1.19 15.33
N VAL A 170 -22.74 2.16 16.25
CA VAL A 170 -23.70 2.24 17.37
C VAL A 170 -24.20 3.67 17.58
N ASP A 171 -25.50 3.84 17.79
CA ASP A 171 -26.13 5.12 18.10
C ASP A 171 -25.79 5.62 19.52
N HIS A 172 -26.17 6.85 19.84
CA HIS A 172 -25.99 7.47 21.17
C HIS A 172 -26.73 6.75 22.32
N LYS A 173 -27.45 5.65 22.05
CA LYS A 173 -28.11 4.75 23.02
C LYS A 173 -27.50 3.35 23.02
N GLY A 174 -26.39 3.12 22.32
CA GLY A 174 -25.72 1.81 22.24
C GLY A 174 -26.48 0.77 21.40
N LYS A 175 -27.37 1.21 20.50
CA LYS A 175 -27.99 0.32 19.50
C LYS A 175 -27.26 0.37 18.17
N PRO A 176 -27.05 -0.76 17.49
CA PRO A 176 -26.33 -0.77 16.23
C PRO A 176 -27.03 0.11 15.18
N ALA A 177 -26.24 0.78 14.34
CA ALA A 177 -26.73 1.73 13.35
C ALA A 177 -27.65 1.01 12.33
N PRO A 178 -28.84 1.57 12.00
CA PRO A 178 -29.74 0.94 11.05
C PRO A 178 -29.14 0.92 9.64
N PRO A 179 -29.37 -0.12 8.83
CA PRO A 179 -28.94 -0.12 7.43
C PRO A 179 -29.76 0.92 6.64
N GLY A 180 -29.18 1.38 5.53
CA GLY A 180 -29.81 2.31 4.60
C GLY A 180 -31.24 1.96 4.18
N ILE A 181 -31.98 2.98 3.73
CA ILE A 181 -33.32 2.85 3.17
C ILE A 181 -33.21 2.14 1.81
N ARG A 182 -34.05 1.13 1.59
CA ARG A 182 -34.09 0.32 0.36
C ARG A 182 -35.35 0.59 -0.47
N LEU A 183 -35.17 0.80 -1.78
CA LEU A 183 -36.21 0.93 -2.79
C LEU A 183 -36.03 -0.14 -3.87
N SER A 184 -36.97 -1.10 -3.98
CA SER A 184 -36.91 -2.20 -4.96
C SER A 184 -38.01 -2.14 -6.01
N LYS A 185 -37.74 -2.71 -7.19
CA LYS A 185 -38.72 -2.82 -8.30
C LYS A 185 -40.05 -3.46 -7.91
N SER A 186 -40.02 -4.43 -7.00
CA SER A 186 -41.18 -5.21 -6.54
C SER A 186 -42.16 -4.47 -5.62
N ARG A 187 -41.77 -3.35 -4.98
CA ARG A 187 -42.60 -2.63 -3.99
C ARG A 187 -43.03 -1.22 -4.40
N CYS A 188 -42.24 -0.49 -5.20
CA CYS A 188 -42.53 0.93 -5.50
C CYS A 188 -42.42 1.35 -6.99
N LEU A 189 -41.70 0.61 -7.86
CA LEU A 189 -41.38 1.07 -9.23
C LEU A 189 -42.30 0.51 -10.34
N SER A 190 -43.35 -0.24 -9.99
CA SER A 190 -44.06 -1.14 -10.92
C SER A 190 -45.06 -0.49 -11.90
N LYS A 191 -45.24 0.84 -11.90
CA LYS A 191 -46.20 1.51 -12.80
C LYS A 191 -45.63 2.00 -14.14
N LYS A 192 -44.31 2.09 -14.32
CA LYS A 192 -43.68 2.68 -15.55
C LYS A 192 -42.82 1.70 -16.37
N TYR A 193 -42.40 0.56 -15.84
CA TYR A 193 -41.49 -0.39 -16.49
C TYR A 193 -41.93 -1.86 -16.30
N PRO A 194 -42.62 -2.49 -17.27
CA PRO A 194 -43.04 -3.89 -17.18
C PRO A 194 -41.87 -4.87 -17.36
N VAL A 195 -42.00 -6.07 -16.77
CA VAL A 195 -40.98 -7.13 -16.68
C VAL A 195 -41.19 -8.19 -17.78
N ASP A 196 -40.14 -8.52 -18.54
CA ASP A 196 -40.03 -9.79 -19.26
C ASP A 196 -39.22 -10.77 -18.40
N ALA A 197 -39.85 -11.86 -17.97
CA ALA A 197 -39.21 -12.92 -17.23
C ALA A 197 -38.80 -14.06 -18.18
N THR A 198 -37.51 -14.35 -18.26
CA THR A 198 -36.99 -15.60 -18.85
C THR A 198 -35.98 -16.22 -17.88
N PRO A 199 -36.07 -17.52 -17.56
CA PRO A 199 -35.19 -18.14 -16.57
C PRO A 199 -33.80 -18.43 -17.15
N LEU A 200 -32.78 -18.19 -16.33
CA LEU A 200 -31.36 -18.49 -16.60
C LEU A 200 -31.13 -19.99 -16.76
N SER A 201 -30.47 -20.38 -17.86
CA SER A 201 -29.89 -21.72 -18.05
C SER A 201 -28.37 -21.69 -17.78
N PRO A 202 -27.76 -22.77 -17.26
CA PRO A 202 -26.36 -22.81 -16.90
C PRO A 202 -25.48 -23.05 -18.14
N MET A 203 -24.46 -22.22 -18.37
CA MET A 203 -23.44 -22.49 -19.40
C MET A 203 -22.24 -23.21 -18.79
N LEU A 204 -22.01 -24.40 -19.33
CA LEU A 204 -20.87 -25.29 -19.14
C LEU A 204 -19.57 -24.68 -19.69
N GLU A 205 -18.46 -24.99 -19.01
CA GLU A 205 -17.09 -24.84 -19.49
C GLU A 205 -16.83 -25.77 -20.68
N GLU A 206 -16.35 -25.24 -21.81
CA GLU A 206 -15.72 -26.02 -22.87
C GLU A 206 -14.23 -25.68 -22.99
N ASN A 207 -13.43 -26.69 -22.62
CA ASN A 207 -12.00 -26.80 -22.83
C ASN A 207 -11.65 -26.83 -24.33
N ASN A 208 -10.86 -25.86 -24.80
CA ASN A 208 -10.21 -25.94 -26.11
C ASN A 208 -8.85 -26.65 -26.02
N ALA A 209 -8.88 -27.97 -26.23
CA ALA A 209 -7.71 -28.76 -26.60
C ALA A 209 -7.41 -28.56 -28.10
N LEU A 210 -6.29 -27.91 -28.42
CA LEU A 210 -5.81 -27.79 -29.80
C LEU A 210 -4.99 -29.03 -30.20
N ARG A 211 -5.38 -29.55 -31.36
CA ARG A 211 -5.03 -30.84 -31.95
C ARG A 211 -3.56 -30.95 -32.34
N LEU A 212 -3.00 -32.12 -32.03
CA LEU A 212 -1.84 -32.72 -32.68
C LEU A 212 -2.09 -32.90 -34.17
N GLY A 213 -1.15 -32.45 -35.00
CA GLY A 213 -1.13 -32.68 -36.44
C GLY A 213 0.20 -33.27 -36.89
N GLY A 214 0.16 -34.52 -37.36
CA GLY A 214 0.83 -34.97 -38.59
C GLY A 214 2.33 -35.26 -38.54
N LEU A 215 2.66 -36.56 -38.53
CA LEU A 215 3.94 -37.16 -38.91
C LEU A 215 4.38 -36.78 -40.33
N ALA A 216 5.66 -36.46 -40.50
CA ALA A 216 6.40 -36.70 -41.74
C ALA A 216 7.88 -36.99 -41.42
N GLU A 217 8.28 -38.23 -41.62
CA GLU A 217 9.66 -38.68 -41.74
C GLU A 217 10.25 -38.22 -43.09
N GLY A 218 11.55 -37.89 -43.11
CA GLY A 218 12.29 -37.70 -44.36
C GLY A 218 13.43 -36.71 -44.20
N GLY A 219 14.64 -37.21 -43.92
CA GLY A 219 15.83 -36.39 -43.83
C GLY A 219 16.32 -35.88 -45.19
N GLN A 220 16.81 -34.64 -45.22
CA GLN A 220 17.92 -34.26 -46.09
C GLN A 220 18.59 -32.98 -45.56
N TRP A 221 19.85 -33.10 -45.18
CA TRP A 221 20.72 -31.98 -44.85
C TRP A 221 21.08 -31.25 -46.14
N ILE A 222 20.54 -30.05 -46.35
CA ILE A 222 21.03 -29.14 -47.38
C ILE A 222 22.23 -28.40 -46.79
N VAL A 223 23.42 -28.75 -47.28
CA VAL A 223 24.64 -27.98 -47.09
C VAL A 223 24.53 -26.73 -47.96
N ASP A 224 24.30 -25.58 -47.35
CA ASP A 224 24.44 -24.31 -48.03
C ASP A 224 25.90 -23.85 -47.95
N THR A 225 26.57 -23.86 -49.10
CA THR A 225 27.92 -23.35 -49.31
C THR A 225 27.90 -21.84 -49.42
N THR A 226 27.67 -21.13 -48.30
CA THR A 226 28.11 -19.74 -48.15
C THR A 226 28.59 -19.54 -46.72
N GLY A 227 29.90 -19.31 -46.58
CA GLY A 227 30.55 -19.11 -45.30
C GLY A 227 30.07 -17.83 -44.62
N ARG A 228 29.20 -18.00 -43.60
CA ARG A 228 29.08 -17.14 -42.41
C ARG A 228 28.41 -17.97 -41.31
N ASN A 229 29.23 -18.56 -40.44
CA ASN A 229 28.76 -19.04 -39.13
C ASN A 229 28.29 -17.82 -38.33
N SER A 230 27.00 -17.52 -38.32
CA SER A 230 26.42 -16.88 -37.13
C SER A 230 26.28 -17.99 -36.10
N ALA A 231 27.30 -18.16 -35.25
CA ALA A 231 27.11 -18.90 -34.01
C ALA A 231 25.89 -18.28 -33.32
N SER A 232 24.86 -19.08 -33.08
CA SER A 232 23.63 -18.61 -32.45
C SER A 232 23.96 -18.13 -31.03
N THR A 233 24.18 -16.83 -30.87
CA THR A 233 24.22 -16.13 -29.59
C THR A 233 22.80 -16.07 -29.02
N GLY A 234 22.29 -17.23 -28.60
CA GLY A 234 21.00 -17.38 -27.93
C GLY A 234 21.20 -17.73 -26.46
N ILE A 235 20.14 -17.59 -25.65
CA ILE A 235 20.11 -17.97 -24.23
C ILE A 235 20.65 -19.40 -23.96
N PHE A 236 20.55 -20.28 -24.95
CA PHE A 236 21.04 -21.66 -24.91
C PHE A 236 22.57 -21.81 -24.96
N SER A 237 23.31 -20.72 -25.18
CA SER A 237 24.78 -20.69 -25.13
C SER A 237 25.33 -20.30 -23.75
N ILE A 238 24.45 -19.86 -22.83
CA ILE A 238 24.82 -19.44 -21.48
C ILE A 238 25.06 -20.69 -20.60
N PRO A 239 26.14 -20.75 -19.81
CA PRO A 239 26.39 -21.86 -18.90
C PRO A 239 25.25 -22.08 -17.89
N PRO A 240 24.95 -23.33 -17.50
CA PRO A 240 23.88 -23.66 -16.56
C PRO A 240 23.99 -22.92 -15.21
N GLU A 241 25.20 -22.64 -14.73
CA GLU A 241 25.46 -21.94 -13.47
C GLU A 241 25.00 -20.47 -13.55
N ILE A 242 25.20 -19.83 -14.71
CA ILE A 242 24.77 -18.45 -14.95
C ILE A 242 23.26 -18.40 -15.12
N LEU A 243 22.68 -19.37 -15.84
CA LEU A 243 21.23 -19.49 -15.95
C LEU A 243 20.57 -19.75 -14.58
N SER A 244 21.19 -20.55 -13.72
CA SER A 244 20.74 -20.74 -12.33
C SER A 244 20.70 -19.43 -11.56
N ASN A 245 21.77 -18.63 -11.64
CA ASN A 245 21.80 -17.31 -11.00
C ASN A 245 20.75 -16.35 -11.57
N ILE A 246 20.51 -16.39 -12.90
CA ILE A 246 19.47 -15.59 -13.55
C ILE A 246 18.09 -15.99 -13.02
N LEU A 247 17.81 -17.29 -12.88
CA LEU A 247 16.53 -17.75 -12.32
C LEU A 247 16.36 -17.34 -10.85
N GLU A 248 17.42 -17.45 -10.04
CA GLU A 248 17.39 -16.98 -8.64
C GLU A 248 17.10 -15.47 -8.57
N LEU A 249 17.75 -14.66 -9.42
CA LEU A 249 17.48 -13.22 -9.50
C LEU A 249 16.07 -12.93 -10.02
N GLY A 250 15.59 -13.68 -11.01
CA GLY A 250 14.25 -13.54 -11.59
C GLY A 250 13.16 -13.76 -10.55
N LYS A 251 13.29 -14.80 -9.70
CA LYS A 251 12.38 -15.04 -8.58
C LYS A 251 12.33 -13.84 -7.62
N ASN A 252 13.50 -13.34 -7.25
CA ASN A 252 13.60 -12.16 -6.37
C ASN A 252 13.04 -10.89 -7.02
N MET A 253 12.91 -10.80 -8.35
CA MET A 253 12.29 -9.66 -9.01
C MET A 253 10.76 -9.79 -9.07
N THR A 254 10.22 -11.00 -9.27
CA THR A 254 8.76 -11.22 -9.29
C THR A 254 8.12 -11.09 -7.91
N ASP A 255 8.87 -11.38 -6.84
CA ASP A 255 8.43 -11.12 -5.46
C ASP A 255 8.51 -9.62 -5.08
N VAL A 256 9.05 -8.76 -5.96
CA VAL A 256 9.39 -7.34 -5.70
C VAL A 256 8.67 -6.37 -6.65
N ASP A 257 7.90 -6.83 -7.62
CA ASP A 257 7.33 -5.91 -8.63
C ASP A 257 6.29 -4.96 -7.99
N PRO A 258 6.60 -3.65 -7.87
CA PRO A 258 5.71 -2.67 -7.26
C PRO A 258 4.40 -2.50 -8.04
N LEU A 259 4.37 -2.90 -9.32
CA LEU A 259 3.16 -2.89 -10.16
C LEU A 259 2.08 -3.88 -9.67
N TYR A 260 2.42 -4.80 -8.76
CA TYR A 260 1.44 -5.70 -8.14
C TYR A 260 0.80 -5.13 -6.86
N LEU A 261 1.36 -4.07 -6.28
CA LEU A 261 0.78 -3.38 -5.12
C LEU A 261 -0.36 -2.43 -5.53
N GLU A 262 -0.36 -1.95 -6.78
CA GLU A 262 -1.39 -1.08 -7.38
C GLU A 262 -2.41 -1.86 -8.23
N GLY A 263 -2.98 -2.93 -7.68
CA GLY A 263 -4.13 -3.61 -8.31
C GLY A 263 -3.82 -4.53 -9.49
N GLY A 264 -2.54 -4.75 -9.82
CA GLY A 264 -2.11 -5.81 -10.75
C GLY A 264 -2.35 -7.20 -10.15
N ALA A 265 -2.99 -8.11 -10.91
CA ALA A 265 -3.19 -9.48 -10.44
C ALA A 265 -1.84 -10.19 -10.22
N ARG A 266 -1.59 -10.70 -8.99
CA ARG A 266 -0.45 -11.58 -8.70
C ARG A 266 -0.36 -12.70 -9.77
N PRO A 267 0.84 -13.13 -10.18
CA PRO A 267 1.00 -14.22 -11.15
C PRO A 267 0.16 -15.44 -10.76
N LYS A 268 -0.62 -15.99 -11.70
CA LYS A 268 -1.47 -17.18 -11.46
C LYS A 268 -0.68 -18.44 -11.05
N ALA A 269 0.65 -18.45 -11.25
CA ALA A 269 1.53 -19.56 -10.91
C ALA A 269 2.86 -19.04 -10.36
N ALA A 270 3.46 -19.82 -9.44
CA ALA A 270 4.76 -19.52 -8.84
C ALA A 270 5.88 -19.42 -9.90
N PHE A 271 6.84 -18.52 -9.73
CA PHE A 271 7.90 -18.26 -10.72
C PHE A 271 8.70 -19.51 -11.06
N GLU A 272 8.98 -20.37 -10.08
CA GLU A 272 9.71 -21.63 -10.22
C GLU A 272 8.97 -22.62 -11.12
N LEU A 273 7.64 -22.63 -11.05
CA LEU A 273 6.79 -23.41 -11.95
C LEU A 273 6.85 -22.86 -13.36
N VAL A 274 6.73 -21.54 -13.54
CA VAL A 274 6.80 -20.90 -14.85
C VAL A 274 8.17 -21.14 -15.51
N ALA A 275 9.26 -20.91 -14.76
CA ALA A 275 10.63 -21.13 -15.20
C ALA A 275 10.85 -22.58 -15.63
N SER A 276 10.37 -23.55 -14.83
CA SER A 276 10.51 -24.97 -15.14
C SER A 276 9.62 -25.47 -16.28
N HIS A 277 8.62 -24.70 -16.71
CA HIS A 277 7.72 -25.04 -17.82
C HIS A 277 7.97 -24.25 -19.11
N THR A 278 8.99 -23.38 -19.12
CA THR A 278 9.31 -22.58 -20.31
C THR A 278 9.94 -23.43 -21.43
N CYS A 279 10.96 -24.24 -21.13
CA CYS A 279 11.57 -25.18 -22.08
C CYS A 279 12.32 -26.31 -21.34
N LEU A 280 12.73 -27.36 -22.06
CA LEU A 280 13.43 -28.51 -21.46
C LEU A 280 14.75 -28.13 -20.75
N LEU A 281 15.52 -27.18 -21.31
CA LEU A 281 16.77 -26.72 -20.70
C LEU A 281 16.49 -26.03 -19.36
N LEU A 282 15.60 -25.04 -19.36
CA LEU A 282 15.24 -24.29 -18.14
C LEU A 282 14.54 -25.18 -17.12
N ARG A 283 13.77 -26.19 -17.55
CA ARG A 283 13.26 -27.23 -16.67
C ARG A 283 14.40 -27.93 -15.94
N ASN A 284 15.36 -28.49 -16.66
CA ASN A 284 16.45 -29.24 -16.04
C ASN A 284 17.27 -28.37 -15.08
N ILE A 285 17.52 -27.11 -15.45
CA ILE A 285 18.25 -26.16 -14.61
C ILE A 285 17.43 -25.80 -13.37
N ALA A 286 16.19 -25.35 -13.52
CA ALA A 286 15.32 -24.97 -12.40
C ALA A 286 15.13 -26.11 -11.40
N LEU A 287 14.94 -27.35 -11.87
CA LEU A 287 14.81 -28.53 -11.01
C LEU A 287 16.14 -28.93 -10.33
N ALA A 288 17.29 -28.56 -10.92
CA ALA A 288 18.63 -28.80 -10.39
C ALA A 288 19.19 -27.64 -9.55
N THR A 289 18.44 -26.56 -9.36
CA THR A 289 18.82 -25.39 -8.55
C THR A 289 18.05 -25.38 -7.22
N PRO A 290 18.60 -25.93 -6.11
CA PRO A 290 17.85 -26.05 -4.86
C PRO A 290 17.48 -24.69 -4.24
N ARG A 291 18.32 -23.67 -4.40
CA ARG A 291 18.08 -22.31 -3.87
C ARG A 291 16.83 -21.65 -4.45
N LEU A 292 16.46 -22.01 -5.67
CA LEU A 292 15.22 -21.52 -6.30
C LEU A 292 13.98 -21.95 -5.49
N TRP A 293 14.04 -23.10 -4.81
CA TRP A 293 12.94 -23.69 -4.03
C TRP A 293 13.06 -23.43 -2.52
N ALA A 294 14.04 -22.63 -2.08
CA ALA A 294 14.33 -22.41 -0.67
C ALA A 294 13.40 -21.37 0.01
N THR A 295 12.77 -20.49 -0.77
CA THR A 295 11.70 -19.60 -0.28
C THR A 295 10.37 -20.34 -0.36
N VAL A 296 9.71 -20.50 0.78
CA VAL A 296 8.43 -21.21 0.91
C VAL A 296 7.39 -20.22 1.43
N ASN A 297 6.43 -19.84 0.57
CA ASN A 297 5.28 -19.04 0.95
C ASN A 297 4.10 -19.95 1.27
N ILE A 298 3.49 -19.75 2.43
CA ILE A 298 2.35 -20.50 2.95
C ILE A 298 1.22 -19.52 3.19
N ASN A 299 0.10 -19.75 2.52
CA ASN A 299 -1.14 -19.02 2.67
C ASN A 299 -2.33 -19.98 2.54
N SER A 300 -3.54 -19.47 2.63
CA SER A 300 -4.76 -20.29 2.60
C SER A 300 -4.97 -21.12 1.34
N ARG A 301 -4.43 -20.67 0.20
CA ARG A 301 -4.51 -21.34 -1.10
C ARG A 301 -3.41 -22.36 -1.31
N SER A 302 -2.45 -22.45 -0.38
CA SER A 302 -1.32 -23.38 -0.49
C SER A 302 -1.79 -24.81 -0.24
N SER A 303 -1.32 -25.74 -1.08
CA SER A 303 -1.52 -27.17 -0.86
C SER A 303 -0.31 -27.79 -0.17
N ILE A 304 -0.55 -28.84 0.61
CA ILE A 304 0.52 -29.56 1.31
C ILE A 304 1.54 -30.18 0.35
N GLU A 305 1.11 -30.65 -0.83
CA GLU A 305 1.99 -31.21 -1.85
C GLU A 305 2.95 -30.17 -2.40
N TRP A 306 2.49 -28.93 -2.60
CA TRP A 306 3.34 -27.83 -3.05
C TRP A 306 4.43 -27.52 -2.03
N VAL A 307 4.05 -27.34 -0.76
CA VAL A 307 4.99 -27.06 0.34
C VAL A 307 6.00 -28.19 0.48
N LEU A 308 5.53 -29.44 0.47
CA LEU A 308 6.39 -30.62 0.52
C LEU A 308 7.39 -30.66 -0.63
N GLU A 309 6.95 -30.35 -1.85
CA GLU A 309 7.81 -30.38 -3.02
C GLU A 309 8.87 -29.27 -3.00
N CYS A 310 8.51 -28.06 -2.56
CA CYS A 310 9.47 -26.97 -2.33
C CYS A 310 10.54 -27.37 -1.32
N ILE A 311 10.13 -27.88 -0.15
CA ILE A 311 11.04 -28.34 0.91
C ILE A 311 11.94 -29.46 0.38
N ARG A 312 11.39 -30.46 -0.31
CA ARG A 312 12.16 -31.58 -0.87
C ARG A 312 13.19 -31.10 -1.88
N ARG A 313 12.82 -30.17 -2.77
CA ARG A 313 13.72 -29.62 -3.81
C ARG A 313 14.76 -28.65 -3.27
N SER A 314 14.48 -27.97 -2.17
CA SER A 314 15.45 -27.12 -1.46
C SER A 314 16.68 -27.91 -0.98
N GLY A 315 16.59 -29.24 -0.92
CA GLY A 315 17.70 -30.11 -0.56
C GLY A 315 18.17 -29.83 0.86
N GLY A 316 19.42 -29.36 1.02
CA GLY A 316 20.01 -28.94 2.29
C GLY A 316 20.13 -27.42 2.48
N CYS A 317 19.52 -26.62 1.59
CA CYS A 317 19.61 -25.16 1.67
C CYS A 317 18.95 -24.61 2.94
N TRP A 318 19.40 -23.43 3.37
CA TRP A 318 18.66 -22.64 4.35
C TRP A 318 17.33 -22.20 3.76
N LEU A 319 16.27 -22.21 4.56
CA LEU A 319 14.90 -21.89 4.15
C LEU A 319 14.51 -20.48 4.57
N ASP A 320 13.76 -19.80 3.71
CA ASP A 320 13.06 -18.56 4.02
C ASP A 320 11.57 -18.84 3.98
N ILE A 321 10.92 -18.71 5.13
CA ILE A 321 9.51 -19.08 5.30
C ILE A 321 8.68 -17.82 5.44
N THR A 322 7.61 -17.72 4.66
CA THR A 322 6.59 -16.68 4.80
C THR A 322 5.24 -17.34 5.06
N ILE A 323 4.54 -16.90 6.09
CA ILE A 323 3.24 -17.42 6.51
C ILE A 323 2.24 -16.25 6.58
N GLU A 324 1.23 -16.26 5.71
CA GLU A 324 0.19 -15.24 5.63
C GLU A 324 -1.19 -15.87 5.93
N LEU A 325 -1.92 -15.34 6.92
CA LEU A 325 -3.26 -15.77 7.32
C LEU A 325 -4.26 -14.61 7.28
N ALA A 326 -5.21 -14.62 6.33
CA ALA A 326 -6.31 -13.66 6.30
C ALA A 326 -7.54 -14.17 7.09
N VAL A 327 -8.43 -13.25 7.51
CA VAL A 327 -9.63 -13.56 8.34
C VAL A 327 -10.55 -14.58 7.65
N GLU A 328 -10.57 -14.56 6.31
CA GLU A 328 -11.46 -15.38 5.47
C GLU A 328 -10.99 -16.85 5.34
N ASP A 329 -9.78 -17.16 5.82
CA ASP A 329 -9.09 -18.42 5.51
C ASP A 329 -9.21 -19.50 6.59
N CYS A 330 -9.62 -19.13 7.80
CA CYS A 330 -9.60 -19.99 8.99
C CYS A 330 -10.56 -21.20 8.91
N GLN A 331 -11.48 -21.21 7.94
CA GLN A 331 -12.49 -22.27 7.77
C GLN A 331 -12.25 -23.20 6.56
N LEU A 332 -11.29 -22.92 5.67
CA LEU A 332 -11.28 -23.53 4.33
C LEU A 332 -10.20 -24.59 4.07
N ASN A 333 -9.13 -24.67 4.87
CA ASN A 333 -8.02 -25.59 4.61
C ASN A 333 -7.83 -26.62 5.74
N GLU A 334 -8.32 -27.85 5.53
CA GLU A 334 -8.18 -28.95 6.50
C GLU A 334 -6.72 -29.38 6.72
N ASP A 335 -5.84 -29.15 5.73
CA ASP A 335 -4.43 -29.55 5.76
C ASP A 335 -3.51 -28.54 6.45
N TRP A 336 -4.02 -27.38 6.88
CA TRP A 336 -3.21 -26.32 7.51
C TRP A 336 -2.32 -26.84 8.63
N ASN A 337 -2.89 -27.64 9.53
CA ASN A 337 -2.15 -28.16 10.67
C ASN A 337 -0.97 -29.04 10.24
N SER A 338 -1.20 -29.89 9.24
CA SER A 338 -0.21 -30.79 8.65
C SER A 338 0.88 -30.02 7.90
N MET A 339 0.53 -28.95 7.18
CA MET A 339 1.50 -28.06 6.53
C MET A 339 2.41 -27.37 7.55
N MET A 340 1.83 -26.87 8.64
CA MET A 340 2.60 -26.25 9.71
C MET A 340 3.54 -27.26 10.39
N ASP A 341 3.08 -28.47 10.70
CA ASP A 341 3.94 -29.53 11.27
C ASP A 341 5.09 -29.89 10.34
N LEU A 342 4.82 -29.99 9.04
CA LEU A 342 5.84 -30.24 8.02
C LEU A 342 6.92 -29.15 8.03
N VAL A 343 6.52 -27.88 8.06
CA VAL A 343 7.44 -26.74 7.99
C VAL A 343 8.24 -26.60 9.28
N ILE A 344 7.59 -26.77 10.44
CA ILE A 344 8.22 -26.75 11.78
C ILE A 344 9.25 -27.86 11.93
N THR A 345 9.01 -29.05 11.34
CA THR A 345 9.98 -30.16 11.33
C THR A 345 11.32 -29.77 10.69
N HIS A 346 11.33 -28.74 9.84
CA HIS A 346 12.52 -28.21 9.19
C HIS A 346 13.08 -26.92 9.82
N SER A 347 12.64 -26.56 11.03
CA SER A 347 13.05 -25.34 11.78
C SER A 347 14.55 -25.17 11.97
N LEU A 348 15.30 -26.26 12.11
CA LEU A 348 16.77 -26.24 12.20
C LEU A 348 17.47 -25.63 10.98
N ARG A 349 16.79 -25.56 9.84
CA ARG A 349 17.28 -25.00 8.58
C ARG A 349 16.66 -23.65 8.23
N TRP A 350 15.90 -23.03 9.13
CA TRP A 350 15.35 -21.70 8.88
C TRP A 350 16.44 -20.63 8.96
N ARG A 351 16.43 -19.73 7.98
CA ARG A 351 17.25 -18.51 7.93
C ARG A 351 16.39 -17.26 8.13
N SER A 352 15.22 -17.24 7.52
CA SER A 352 14.23 -16.16 7.65
C SER A 352 12.86 -16.75 7.96
N LEU A 353 12.10 -16.09 8.83
CA LEU A 353 10.70 -16.38 9.10
C LEU A 353 9.91 -15.06 9.14
N SER A 354 8.90 -14.93 8.28
CA SER A 354 7.85 -13.93 8.41
C SER A 354 6.53 -14.65 8.67
N ALA A 355 5.84 -14.30 9.74
CA ALA A 355 4.56 -14.91 10.12
C ALA A 355 3.57 -13.82 10.54
N GLY A 356 2.48 -13.70 9.78
CA GLY A 356 1.42 -12.73 10.03
C GLY A 356 0.05 -13.40 10.15
N CYS A 357 -0.72 -13.03 11.16
CA CYS A 357 -2.14 -13.39 11.27
C CYS A 357 -2.98 -12.21 11.77
N ASN A 358 -4.21 -12.11 11.27
CA ASN A 358 -5.16 -11.09 11.77
C ASN A 358 -5.74 -11.48 13.14
N TYR A 359 -5.77 -12.76 13.48
CA TYR A 359 -6.23 -13.24 14.78
C TYR A 359 -5.54 -14.56 15.09
N GLU A 360 -5.10 -14.74 16.33
CA GLU A 360 -4.50 -15.98 16.81
C GLU A 360 -5.55 -16.77 17.61
N PRO A 361 -6.29 -17.70 16.99
CA PRO A 361 -7.38 -18.38 17.66
C PRO A 361 -6.85 -19.37 18.70
N ALA A 362 -7.44 -19.36 19.90
CA ALA A 362 -7.04 -20.23 21.00
C ALA A 362 -7.09 -21.74 20.67
N ASN A 363 -7.92 -22.14 19.70
CA ASN A 363 -8.09 -23.54 19.28
C ASN A 363 -7.16 -23.96 18.11
N ARG A 364 -6.53 -23.01 17.41
CA ARG A 364 -5.64 -23.24 16.26
C ARG A 364 -4.54 -22.17 16.20
N PRO A 365 -3.69 -22.07 17.23
CA PRO A 365 -2.60 -21.10 17.20
C PRO A 365 -1.66 -21.40 16.03
N THR A 366 -1.26 -20.38 15.27
CA THR A 366 -0.28 -20.51 14.20
C THR A 366 1.09 -20.10 14.70
N ILE A 367 1.21 -18.87 15.20
CA ILE A 367 2.47 -18.33 15.70
C ILE A 367 2.83 -19.03 17.01
N ALA A 368 1.84 -19.34 17.87
CA ALA A 368 2.12 -20.00 19.14
C ALA A 368 2.68 -21.44 18.97
N ARG A 369 2.42 -22.10 17.83
CA ARG A 369 3.02 -23.42 17.52
C ARG A 369 4.51 -23.33 17.21
N ILE A 370 4.97 -22.17 16.75
CA ILE A 370 6.38 -21.94 16.45
C ILE A 370 7.17 -21.69 17.74
N CYS A 371 6.51 -21.29 18.84
CA CYS A 371 7.14 -20.93 20.12
C CYS A 371 8.13 -21.97 20.66
N ASP A 372 7.81 -23.25 20.52
CA ASP A 372 8.60 -24.34 21.09
C ASP A 372 9.62 -24.93 20.10
N SER A 373 9.75 -24.34 18.90
CA SER A 373 10.69 -24.79 17.88
C SER A 373 12.13 -24.33 18.16
N GLU A 374 13.11 -25.11 17.70
CA GLU A 374 14.52 -24.71 17.67
C GLU A 374 14.86 -24.07 16.31
N ALA A 375 15.35 -22.83 16.33
CA ALA A 375 15.75 -22.13 15.11
C ALA A 375 17.18 -21.54 15.23
N PRO A 376 18.22 -22.38 15.39
CA PRO A 376 19.60 -21.93 15.64
C PRO A 376 20.22 -21.17 14.46
N GLY A 377 19.68 -21.33 13.26
CA GLY A 377 20.11 -20.66 12.04
C GLY A 377 19.40 -19.34 11.73
N LEU A 378 18.34 -19.02 12.47
CA LEU A 378 17.45 -17.90 12.18
C LEU A 378 18.19 -16.57 12.33
N GLN A 379 18.11 -15.74 11.28
CA GLN A 379 18.77 -14.44 11.19
C GLN A 379 17.76 -13.30 11.10
N HIS A 380 16.60 -13.56 10.49
CA HIS A 380 15.51 -12.61 10.29
C HIS A 380 14.22 -13.18 10.85
N LEU A 381 13.52 -12.39 11.65
CA LEU A 381 12.21 -12.72 12.17
C LEU A 381 11.27 -11.53 11.99
N SER A 382 10.10 -11.76 11.42
CA SER A 382 8.99 -10.81 11.34
C SER A 382 7.74 -11.50 11.90
N VAL A 383 7.10 -10.88 12.90
CA VAL A 383 5.88 -11.39 13.53
C VAL A 383 4.83 -10.29 13.57
N GLU A 384 3.69 -10.55 12.94
CA GLU A 384 2.55 -9.64 12.89
C GLU A 384 1.30 -10.32 13.45
N VAL A 385 0.64 -9.65 14.41
CA VAL A 385 -0.63 -10.10 14.98
C VAL A 385 -1.57 -8.92 15.11
N ASP A 386 -2.53 -8.81 14.18
CA ASP A 386 -3.42 -7.66 14.02
C ASP A 386 -4.82 -7.95 14.62
N ASP A 387 -4.92 -8.20 15.93
CA ASP A 387 -6.20 -8.48 16.61
C ASP A 387 -7.05 -7.21 16.77
N MET A 388 -8.04 -7.04 15.89
CA MET A 388 -8.85 -5.81 15.79
C MET A 388 -10.02 -5.71 16.78
N GLU A 389 -10.44 -6.81 17.42
CA GLU A 389 -11.74 -6.87 18.11
C GLU A 389 -11.71 -7.50 19.50
N HIS A 390 -10.68 -8.28 19.87
CA HIS A 390 -10.74 -9.17 21.05
C HIS A 390 -9.59 -9.01 22.07
N ALA A 391 -8.73 -8.01 21.92
CA ALA A 391 -7.56 -7.84 22.77
C ALA A 391 -7.91 -7.20 24.14
N ASP A 392 -7.82 -7.97 25.24
CA ASP A 392 -8.00 -7.47 26.62
C ASP A 392 -6.75 -6.73 27.15
N ALA A 393 -6.75 -5.40 27.15
CA ALA A 393 -5.63 -4.55 27.57
C ALA A 393 -5.06 -4.87 28.97
N ASP A 394 -5.86 -5.40 29.90
CA ASP A 394 -5.41 -5.71 31.26
C ASP A 394 -4.56 -7.00 31.32
N ALA A 395 -4.70 -7.89 30.33
CA ALA A 395 -3.94 -9.14 30.27
C ALA A 395 -2.49 -8.97 29.79
N PHE A 396 -2.18 -7.89 29.06
CA PHE A 396 -0.88 -7.74 28.36
C PHE A 396 0.12 -6.82 29.07
N ASN A 397 -0.27 -6.18 30.19
CA ASN A 397 0.60 -5.32 31.00
C ASN A 397 1.32 -6.02 32.16
N MET A 398 1.21 -7.34 32.28
CA MET A 398 1.99 -8.10 33.25
C MET A 398 3.43 -8.24 32.75
N GLU A 399 4.44 -8.05 33.61
CA GLU A 399 5.85 -8.26 33.27
C GLU A 399 6.08 -9.70 32.77
N VAL A 400 5.97 -9.93 31.46
CA VAL A 400 6.09 -11.29 30.91
C VAL A 400 7.56 -11.66 30.77
N SER A 401 7.91 -12.86 31.25
CA SER A 401 9.23 -13.46 31.08
C SER A 401 9.56 -13.65 29.59
N VAL A 402 10.67 -13.07 29.14
CA VAL A 402 11.25 -13.28 27.80
C VAL A 402 12.28 -14.41 27.90
N PRO A 403 12.42 -15.32 26.90
CA PRO A 403 11.71 -15.38 25.61
C PRO A 403 10.34 -16.08 25.66
N GLN A 404 9.41 -15.61 24.81
CA GLN A 404 8.08 -16.22 24.63
C GLN A 404 8.03 -17.19 23.44
N ILE A 405 8.84 -16.92 22.40
CA ILE A 405 9.04 -17.79 21.24
C ILE A 405 10.51 -18.19 21.11
N PHE A 406 10.77 -19.34 20.48
CA PHE A 406 12.10 -19.93 20.35
C PHE A 406 12.83 -20.01 21.70
N LYS A 407 12.17 -20.61 22.70
CA LYS A 407 12.66 -20.64 24.09
C LYS A 407 14.05 -21.28 24.24
N LEU A 408 14.46 -22.09 23.26
CA LEU A 408 15.76 -22.75 23.20
C LEU A 408 16.87 -21.87 22.60
N GLY A 409 16.53 -20.64 22.19
CA GLY A 409 17.43 -19.59 21.76
C GLY A 409 17.57 -19.46 20.24
N THR A 410 17.89 -18.24 19.80
CA THR A 410 18.10 -17.86 18.40
C THR A 410 19.43 -17.10 18.25
N PRO A 411 20.58 -17.78 18.44
CA PRO A 411 21.89 -17.13 18.61
C PRO A 411 22.36 -16.31 17.39
N LYS A 412 21.79 -16.55 16.21
CA LYS A 412 22.12 -15.84 14.98
C LYS A 412 21.13 -14.74 14.61
N LEU A 413 20.12 -14.47 15.44
CA LEU A 413 19.09 -13.49 15.15
C LEU A 413 19.68 -12.08 15.11
N LYS A 414 19.56 -11.40 13.97
CA LYS A 414 20.09 -10.05 13.74
C LYS A 414 19.02 -9.03 13.43
N PHE A 415 17.93 -9.45 12.81
CA PHE A 415 16.80 -8.61 12.48
C PHE A 415 15.52 -9.15 13.13
N VAL A 416 14.80 -8.27 13.81
CA VAL A 416 13.49 -8.59 14.39
C VAL A 416 12.51 -7.46 14.05
N ARG A 417 11.36 -7.83 13.46
CA ARG A 417 10.17 -6.99 13.35
C ARG A 417 9.06 -7.59 14.20
N LEU A 418 8.46 -6.78 15.06
CA LEU A 418 7.29 -7.14 15.84
C LEU A 418 6.21 -6.10 15.60
N ARG A 419 5.03 -6.54 15.19
CA ARG A 419 3.88 -5.69 14.88
C ARG A 419 2.63 -6.13 15.64
N GLY A 420 1.82 -5.16 16.05
CA GLY A 420 0.55 -5.45 16.74
C GLY A 420 0.77 -6.17 18.08
N LEU A 421 -0.02 -7.22 18.34
CA LEU A 421 0.15 -8.06 19.54
C LEU A 421 1.43 -8.91 19.52
N GLY A 422 2.13 -9.00 18.39
CA GLY A 422 3.44 -9.66 18.29
C GLY A 422 4.46 -9.09 19.27
N ILE A 423 4.38 -7.77 19.53
CA ILE A 423 5.26 -7.07 20.48
C ILE A 423 5.03 -7.55 21.92
N HIS A 424 3.80 -7.94 22.27
CA HIS A 424 3.42 -8.34 23.62
C HIS A 424 3.60 -9.84 23.87
N LEU A 425 3.22 -10.66 22.88
CA LEU A 425 3.04 -12.11 23.05
C LEU A 425 4.16 -12.97 22.48
N PHE A 426 4.86 -12.49 21.45
CA PHE A 426 5.71 -13.32 20.61
C PHE A 426 7.14 -12.77 20.52
N ARG A 427 7.70 -12.34 21.65
CA ARG A 427 9.07 -11.82 21.72
C ARG A 427 10.10 -12.96 21.74
N PRO A 428 11.06 -13.00 20.80
CA PRO A 428 12.20 -13.91 20.85
C PRO A 428 13.25 -13.41 21.85
N GLN A 429 14.37 -14.11 21.94
CA GLN A 429 15.57 -13.58 22.58
C GLN A 429 16.16 -12.44 21.73
N LEU A 430 16.39 -11.27 22.33
CA LEU A 430 16.79 -10.05 21.61
C LEU A 430 18.26 -9.66 21.80
N ASP A 431 19.06 -10.36 22.61
CA ASP A 431 20.41 -9.97 23.02
C ASP A 431 21.41 -9.76 21.86
N ALA A 432 21.22 -10.50 20.76
CA ALA A 432 22.10 -10.47 19.59
C ALA A 432 21.60 -9.58 18.44
N VAL A 433 20.43 -8.93 18.59
CA VAL A 433 19.72 -8.19 17.54
C VAL A 433 20.43 -6.88 17.22
N VAL A 434 20.57 -6.59 15.92
CA VAL A 434 21.24 -5.38 15.39
C VAL A 434 20.22 -4.38 14.85
N THR A 435 19.12 -4.88 14.29
CA THR A 435 18.03 -4.08 13.74
C THR A 435 16.71 -4.53 14.35
N LEU A 436 16.00 -3.60 14.97
CA LEU A 436 14.72 -3.83 15.62
C LEU A 436 13.66 -2.90 15.02
N HIS A 437 12.56 -3.49 14.55
CA HIS A 437 11.34 -2.78 14.16
C HIS A 437 10.25 -3.09 15.17
N LEU A 438 9.63 -2.04 15.69
CA LEU A 438 8.42 -2.12 16.49
C LEU A 438 7.35 -1.32 15.75
N ASP A 439 6.25 -1.97 15.38
CA ASP A 439 5.18 -1.36 14.59
C ASP A 439 3.83 -1.44 15.33
N HIS A 440 3.03 -0.38 15.24
CA HIS A 440 1.76 -0.04 15.91
C HIS A 440 1.03 -1.22 16.61
N THR A 441 0.61 -1.03 17.87
CA THR A 441 -0.11 -2.07 18.66
C THR A 441 -1.64 -2.03 18.54
N ARG A 442 -2.17 -1.02 17.83
CA ARG A 442 -3.57 -0.66 17.46
C ARG A 442 -4.52 -0.42 18.64
N PHE A 443 -4.47 -1.27 19.64
CA PHE A 443 -5.43 -1.27 20.74
C PHE A 443 -4.76 -1.26 22.12
N ILE A 444 -3.50 -1.72 22.22
CA ILE A 444 -2.83 -1.92 23.51
C ILE A 444 -1.44 -1.28 23.49
N PRO A 445 -1.30 -0.02 23.94
CA PRO A 445 0.00 0.62 24.04
C PRO A 445 0.89 -0.08 25.08
N LEU A 446 2.21 0.00 24.88
CA LEU A 446 3.21 -0.39 25.87
C LEU A 446 3.34 0.66 26.97
N SER A 447 3.64 0.18 28.18
CA SER A 447 4.24 1.05 29.19
C SER A 447 5.65 1.50 28.76
N TYR A 448 6.07 2.69 29.18
CA TYR A 448 7.43 3.18 28.95
C TYR A 448 8.49 2.19 29.44
N THR A 449 8.28 1.58 30.61
CA THR A 449 9.20 0.59 31.19
C THR A 449 9.32 -0.63 30.29
N THR A 450 8.20 -1.16 29.78
CA THR A 450 8.19 -2.31 28.88
C THR A 450 8.92 -1.98 27.58
N PHE A 451 8.61 -0.84 26.96
CA PHE A 451 9.29 -0.35 25.76
C PHE A 451 10.80 -0.21 25.97
N ARG A 452 11.21 0.46 27.05
CA ARG A 452 12.62 0.62 27.44
C ARG A 452 13.31 -0.73 27.61
N ASN A 453 12.67 -1.68 28.29
CA ASN A 453 13.24 -3.01 28.49
C ASN A 453 13.46 -3.73 27.16
N ILE A 454 12.51 -3.64 26.22
CA ILE A 454 12.62 -4.26 24.89
C ILE A 454 13.81 -3.68 24.11
N ILE A 455 13.90 -2.36 23.97
CA ILE A 455 14.93 -1.74 23.12
C ILE A 455 16.32 -1.75 23.76
N THR A 456 16.43 -1.94 25.07
CA THR A 456 17.71 -2.06 25.78
C THR A 456 18.19 -3.50 25.94
N CYS A 457 17.42 -4.51 25.51
CA CYS A 457 17.84 -5.92 25.57
C CYS A 457 19.14 -6.19 24.79
N SER A 458 19.35 -5.51 23.66
CA SER A 458 20.54 -5.69 22.82
C SER A 458 21.54 -4.56 23.02
N SER A 459 22.75 -4.92 23.46
CA SER A 459 23.89 -3.99 23.44
C SER A 459 24.49 -3.78 22.04
N LEU A 460 23.99 -4.51 21.04
CA LEU A 460 24.42 -4.45 19.63
C LEU A 460 23.46 -3.66 18.74
N LEU A 461 22.36 -3.14 19.30
CA LEU A 461 21.33 -2.45 18.54
C LEU A 461 21.93 -1.23 17.83
N THR A 462 21.88 -1.27 16.50
CA THR A 462 22.44 -0.27 15.60
C THR A 462 21.35 0.50 14.87
N ASN A 463 20.21 -0.17 14.60
CA ASN A 463 19.09 0.41 13.87
C ASN A 463 17.79 0.16 14.63
N LEU A 464 17.04 1.22 14.88
CA LEU A 464 15.73 1.17 15.53
C LEU A 464 14.68 1.85 14.64
N SER A 465 13.61 1.14 14.34
CA SER A 465 12.43 1.69 13.68
C SER A 465 11.25 1.58 14.64
N VAL A 466 10.58 2.71 14.88
CA VAL A 466 9.36 2.79 15.69
C VAL A 466 8.26 3.37 14.82
N HIS A 467 7.21 2.59 14.58
CA HIS A 467 6.05 2.99 13.80
C HIS A 467 4.79 2.96 14.67
N GLY A 468 3.98 4.01 14.63
CA GLY A 468 2.76 4.17 15.39
C GLY A 468 2.95 4.65 16.84
N ASP A 469 1.83 4.82 17.52
CA ASP A 469 1.81 5.30 18.90
C ASP A 469 1.98 4.13 19.89
N ILE A 470 3.17 3.54 19.86
CA ILE A 470 3.51 2.33 20.62
C ILE A 470 3.43 2.56 22.13
N ILE A 471 3.71 3.79 22.59
CA ILE A 471 3.50 4.20 23.98
C ILE A 471 2.25 5.07 24.01
N GLY A 472 1.33 4.75 24.91
CA GLY A 472 0.05 5.46 25.01
C GLY A 472 0.21 6.88 25.54
N ASN A 473 -0.92 7.57 25.76
CA ASN A 473 -0.99 9.00 26.12
C ASN A 473 -0.52 9.35 27.54
N VAL A 474 0.41 8.57 28.11
CA VAL A 474 1.05 8.86 29.38
C VAL A 474 2.24 9.80 29.13
N PRO A 475 2.44 10.85 29.94
CA PRO A 475 3.57 11.75 29.76
C PRO A 475 4.89 10.99 29.78
N TRP A 476 5.73 11.24 28.77
CA TRP A 476 7.08 10.68 28.76
C TRP A 476 7.83 11.14 30.01
N PRO A 477 8.64 10.28 30.64
CA PRO A 477 9.39 10.66 31.83
C PRO A 477 10.52 11.61 31.39
N ARG A 478 10.21 12.91 31.37
CA ARG A 478 11.11 13.97 30.90
C ARG A 478 12.37 13.96 31.78
N GLN A 479 13.48 13.46 31.23
CA GLN A 479 14.82 13.39 31.83
C GLN A 479 15.04 12.38 32.98
N SER A 480 13.98 11.83 33.58
CA SER A 480 14.08 10.70 34.52
C SER A 480 13.99 9.39 33.72
N ASN A 481 14.94 8.46 33.89
CA ASN A 481 15.01 7.20 33.14
C ASN A 481 15.37 7.29 31.64
N ILE A 482 16.47 8.00 31.32
CA ILE A 482 17.06 8.01 29.97
C ILE A 482 17.32 6.58 29.44
N ILE A 483 17.13 6.40 28.13
CA ILE A 483 17.39 5.17 27.40
C ILE A 483 18.76 5.28 26.73
N HIS A 484 19.76 4.58 27.24
CA HIS A 484 21.10 4.60 26.68
C HIS A 484 21.23 3.56 25.55
N LEU A 485 21.43 4.03 24.32
CA LEU A 485 21.65 3.19 23.14
C LEU A 485 23.00 3.56 22.48
N PRO A 486 24.14 3.12 23.06
CA PRO A 486 25.47 3.64 22.71
C PRO A 486 25.93 3.28 21.29
N LYS A 487 25.35 2.26 20.66
CA LYS A 487 25.69 1.81 19.31
C LYS A 487 24.64 2.16 18.25
N LEU A 488 23.60 2.91 18.61
CA LEU A 488 22.55 3.29 17.67
C LEU A 488 23.11 4.28 16.64
N HIS A 489 23.05 3.91 15.36
CA HIS A 489 23.47 4.73 14.22
C HIS A 489 22.28 5.26 13.43
N SER A 490 21.16 4.53 13.43
CA SER A 490 19.98 4.89 12.63
C SER A 490 18.69 4.77 13.43
N LEU A 491 17.87 5.81 13.40
CA LEU A 491 16.56 5.88 14.05
C LEU A 491 15.49 6.28 13.03
N ARG A 492 14.43 5.48 12.89
CA ARG A 492 13.20 5.89 12.20
C ARG A 492 12.04 6.05 13.17
N ILE A 493 11.25 7.08 12.95
CA ILE A 493 10.02 7.34 13.72
C ILE A 493 8.90 7.69 12.74
N CYS A 494 7.78 7.01 12.89
CA CYS A 494 6.50 7.34 12.27
C CYS A 494 5.45 7.23 13.38
N GLY A 495 4.62 8.25 13.58
CA GLY A 495 3.61 8.31 14.64
C GLY A 495 2.28 8.84 14.11
N GLU A 496 1.19 8.59 14.84
CA GLU A 496 -0.18 8.91 14.38
C GLU A 496 -0.82 10.08 15.17
N GLY A 497 0.02 10.93 15.82
CA GLY A 497 -0.36 12.23 16.38
C GLY A 497 -0.21 12.39 17.90
N ASN A 498 0.97 12.10 18.46
CA ASN A 498 1.23 12.10 19.90
C ASN A 498 2.69 12.51 20.27
N GLU A 499 3.02 12.53 21.58
CA GLU A 499 4.38 12.82 22.11
C GLU A 499 5.48 11.80 21.67
N ILE A 500 5.22 10.87 20.74
CA ILE A 500 6.17 9.81 20.35
C ILE A 500 7.47 10.37 19.77
N TYR A 501 7.40 11.39 18.91
CA TYR A 501 8.58 11.99 18.28
C TYR A 501 9.48 12.67 19.31
N SER A 502 8.95 13.69 19.99
CA SER A 502 9.69 14.40 21.04
C SER A 502 10.06 13.48 22.19
N GLY A 503 9.20 12.55 22.57
CA GLY A 503 9.44 11.53 23.58
C GLY A 503 10.68 10.68 23.28
N LEU A 504 10.77 10.09 22.09
CA LEU A 504 11.93 9.30 21.67
C LEU A 504 13.19 10.16 21.55
N LEU A 505 13.10 11.32 20.90
CA LEU A 505 14.23 12.23 20.68
C LEU A 505 14.79 12.79 22.00
N LEU A 506 13.96 13.01 23.01
CA LEU A 506 14.41 13.50 24.32
C LEU A 506 14.88 12.38 25.24
N SER A 507 14.27 11.19 25.15
CA SER A 507 14.51 10.08 26.08
C SER A 507 15.66 9.17 25.66
N ILE A 508 15.99 9.10 24.36
CA ILE A 508 17.10 8.28 23.86
C ILE A 508 18.40 9.08 23.89
N GLU A 509 19.44 8.49 24.49
CA GLU A 509 20.82 8.93 24.39
C GLU A 509 21.59 7.99 23.45
N ALA A 510 21.88 8.50 22.25
CA ALA A 510 22.54 7.78 21.17
C ALA A 510 23.70 8.61 20.59
N PRO A 511 24.90 8.55 21.20
CA PRO A 511 26.03 9.41 20.81
C PRO A 511 26.56 9.12 19.39
N LEU A 512 26.27 7.94 18.82
CA LEU A 512 26.70 7.55 17.47
C LEU A 512 25.60 7.71 16.42
N LEU A 513 24.47 8.36 16.76
CA LEU A 513 23.35 8.52 15.84
C LEU A 513 23.77 9.36 14.63
N GLU A 514 23.76 8.74 13.45
CA GLU A 514 24.20 9.32 12.17
C GLU A 514 23.02 9.64 11.24
N SER A 515 21.94 8.85 11.34
CA SER A 515 20.75 8.96 10.48
C SER A 515 19.46 9.04 11.28
N LEU A 516 18.61 10.00 10.95
CA LEU A 516 17.28 10.19 11.52
C LEU A 516 16.25 10.28 10.39
N THR A 517 15.23 9.43 10.44
CA THR A 517 14.10 9.44 9.50
C THR A 517 12.82 9.72 10.26
N LEU A 518 12.09 10.76 9.87
CA LEU A 518 10.78 11.12 10.42
C LEU A 518 9.74 11.05 9.30
N LYS A 519 8.60 10.41 9.55
CA LYS A 519 7.50 10.28 8.59
C LYS A 519 6.18 10.72 9.24
N ASP A 520 5.30 11.40 8.50
CA ASP A 520 3.94 11.80 8.95
C ASP A 520 3.93 12.71 10.20
N LEU A 521 5.02 13.42 10.45
CA LEU A 521 5.20 14.30 11.61
C LEU A 521 4.41 15.61 11.45
N GLN A 522 3.74 16.06 12.51
CA GLN A 522 3.08 17.37 12.58
C GLN A 522 3.95 18.39 13.33
N GLU A 523 3.79 19.67 13.03
CA GLU A 523 4.66 20.74 13.58
C GLU A 523 4.72 20.77 15.12
N HIS A 524 3.59 20.55 15.78
CA HIS A 524 3.47 20.56 17.24
C HIS A 524 4.15 19.37 17.93
N ASP A 525 4.40 18.26 17.22
CA ASP A 525 5.05 17.06 17.79
C ASP A 525 6.49 17.32 18.24
N LEU A 526 7.12 18.34 17.65
CA LEU A 526 8.50 18.75 17.93
C LEU A 526 8.59 19.90 18.93
N ASP A 527 7.49 20.51 19.37
CA ASP A 527 7.54 21.65 20.29
C ASP A 527 8.37 21.41 21.56
N PRO A 528 8.28 20.24 22.23
CA PRO A 528 9.11 19.94 23.39
C PRO A 528 10.61 19.82 23.07
N LEU A 529 10.98 19.59 21.81
CA LEU A 529 12.38 19.47 21.38
C LEU A 529 13.09 20.83 21.44
N TRP A 530 12.36 21.94 21.28
CA TRP A 530 12.95 23.28 21.19
C TRP A 530 13.46 23.81 22.53
N ASP A 531 12.99 23.23 23.64
CA ASP A 531 13.48 23.53 24.98
C ASP A 531 14.84 22.87 25.30
N LEU A 532 15.41 22.11 24.35
CA LEU A 532 16.73 21.53 24.50
C LEU A 532 17.82 22.60 24.58
N MET A 533 18.47 22.67 25.74
CA MET A 533 19.65 23.51 25.97
C MET A 533 20.94 22.86 25.45
N ASP A 534 20.94 21.55 25.19
CA ASP A 534 22.13 20.78 24.81
C ASP A 534 22.22 20.56 23.29
N ALA A 535 22.90 21.48 22.62
CA ALA A 535 23.17 21.41 21.19
C ALA A 535 24.14 20.27 20.78
N THR A 536 24.74 19.55 21.74
CA THR A 536 25.72 18.49 21.45
C THR A 536 25.10 17.10 21.31
N ARG A 537 23.86 16.92 21.75
CA ARG A 537 23.12 15.64 21.70
C ARG A 537 23.16 14.97 20.33
N TYR A 538 23.07 15.76 19.26
CA TYR A 538 23.02 15.29 17.87
C TYR A 538 24.27 15.65 17.06
N ALA A 539 25.42 15.81 17.71
CA ALA A 539 26.67 16.23 17.06
C ALA A 539 27.16 15.27 15.94
N ASN A 540 26.72 14.01 15.94
CA ASN A 540 27.05 13.02 14.91
C ASN A 540 25.97 12.83 13.85
N LEU A 541 24.83 13.51 13.97
CA LEU A 541 23.76 13.40 12.98
C LEU A 541 24.20 14.04 11.66
N ARG A 542 24.19 13.25 10.57
CA ARG A 542 24.63 13.66 9.23
C ARG A 542 23.50 13.56 8.21
N ARG A 543 22.60 12.59 8.38
CA ARG A 543 21.48 12.34 7.48
C ARG A 543 20.16 12.62 8.18
N LEU A 544 19.33 13.45 7.56
CA LEU A 544 17.97 13.74 8.01
C LEU A 544 17.01 13.51 6.84
N ILE A 545 16.03 12.64 7.05
CA ILE A 545 15.03 12.29 6.03
C ILE A 545 13.65 12.61 6.59
N PHE A 546 12.89 13.43 5.89
CA PHE A 546 11.48 13.66 6.13
C PHE A 546 10.67 13.03 4.99
N SER A 547 9.61 12.31 5.34
CA SER A 547 8.70 11.66 4.40
C SER A 547 7.27 12.08 4.70
N ASN A 548 6.55 12.59 3.70
CA ASN A 548 5.17 13.06 3.84
C ASN A 548 4.98 14.06 5.00
N PHE A 549 5.50 15.28 4.82
CA PHE A 549 5.58 16.29 5.88
C PHE A 549 5.10 17.66 5.41
N GLU A 550 4.52 18.43 6.33
CA GLU A 550 4.21 19.85 6.14
C GLU A 550 4.76 20.63 7.35
N LEU A 551 5.86 21.36 7.17
CA LEU A 551 6.51 22.13 8.24
C LEU A 551 6.68 23.59 7.84
N SER A 552 6.40 24.51 8.77
CA SER A 552 6.62 25.95 8.53
C SER A 552 8.10 26.29 8.39
N SER A 553 8.39 27.41 7.71
CA SER A 553 9.77 27.94 7.65
C SER A 553 10.37 28.21 9.03
N SER A 554 9.55 28.60 10.01
CA SER A 554 10.01 28.85 11.38
C SER A 554 10.48 27.58 12.09
N THR A 555 9.82 26.45 11.81
CA THR A 555 10.22 25.15 12.33
C THR A 555 11.48 24.64 11.65
N TYR A 556 11.62 24.81 10.34
CA TYR A 556 12.89 24.52 9.66
C TYR A 556 14.08 25.35 10.18
N GLU A 557 13.87 26.62 10.54
CA GLU A 557 14.90 27.43 11.19
C GLU A 557 15.34 26.79 12.52
N ARG A 558 14.40 26.35 13.35
CA ARG A 558 14.68 25.64 14.62
C ARG A 558 15.38 24.30 14.41
N ILE A 559 14.93 23.50 13.44
CA ILE A 559 15.54 22.22 13.05
C ILE A 559 16.98 22.46 12.61
N SER A 560 17.24 23.47 11.78
CA SER A 560 18.58 23.80 11.28
C SER A 560 19.54 24.21 12.41
N HIS A 561 19.01 24.81 13.48
CA HIS A 561 19.77 25.16 14.67
C HIS A 561 20.02 23.96 15.58
N THR A 562 19.06 23.04 15.69
CA THR A 562 19.11 21.85 16.55
C THR A 562 20.02 20.78 15.96
N PHE A 563 19.88 20.50 14.67
CA PHE A 563 20.68 19.51 13.93
C PHE A 563 21.69 20.22 13.03
N ARG A 564 22.83 20.64 13.59
CA ARG A 564 23.76 21.55 12.89
C ARG A 564 24.63 20.87 11.83
N GLU A 565 24.91 19.58 12.01
CA GLU A 565 25.95 18.86 11.29
C GLU A 565 25.43 18.07 10.08
N ILE A 566 24.21 18.38 9.61
CA ILE A 566 23.58 17.70 8.47
C ILE A 566 24.39 17.90 7.19
N THR A 567 24.69 16.79 6.51
CA THR A 567 25.36 16.73 5.21
C THR A 567 24.44 16.22 4.10
N SER A 568 23.40 15.47 4.45
CA SER A 568 22.39 14.94 3.54
C SER A 568 21.00 15.20 4.09
N PHE A 569 20.17 15.90 3.32
CA PHE A 569 18.77 16.12 3.66
C PHE A 569 17.87 15.58 2.55
N SER A 570 16.84 14.83 2.94
CA SER A 570 15.88 14.27 2.01
C SER A 570 14.47 14.65 2.41
N ALA A 571 13.76 15.25 1.47
CA ALA A 571 12.38 15.69 1.56
C ALA A 571 11.55 14.83 0.59
N LEU A 572 11.13 13.65 1.05
CA LEU A 572 10.37 12.70 0.23
C LEU A 572 8.88 13.06 0.26
N TYR A 573 8.23 12.95 -0.89
CA TYR A 573 6.82 13.36 -1.09
C TYR A 573 6.60 14.87 -0.90
N SER A 574 7.65 15.68 -1.12
CA SER A 574 7.58 17.13 -1.15
C SER A 574 8.41 17.63 -2.32
N THR A 575 7.84 18.55 -3.10
CA THR A 575 8.47 19.12 -4.29
C THR A 575 9.39 20.28 -3.88
N ILE A 576 10.34 20.63 -4.75
CA ILE A 576 11.24 21.76 -4.49
C ILE A 576 10.49 23.11 -4.52
N THR A 577 9.41 23.20 -5.30
CA THR A 577 8.55 24.40 -5.40
C THR A 577 7.75 24.64 -4.13
N GLU A 578 7.19 23.59 -3.54
CA GLU A 578 6.31 23.71 -2.37
C GLU A 578 7.07 23.72 -1.05
N SER A 579 8.28 23.16 -1.01
CA SER A 579 9.03 22.98 0.24
C SER A 579 9.42 24.32 0.89
N PRO A 580 8.92 24.64 2.11
CA PRO A 580 9.29 25.87 2.83
C PRO A 580 10.78 25.94 3.19
N PHE A 581 11.48 24.80 3.14
CA PHE A 581 12.92 24.72 3.34
C PHE A 581 13.69 25.36 2.17
N VAL A 582 13.18 25.26 0.94
CA VAL A 582 13.83 25.85 -0.25
C VAL A 582 13.84 27.37 -0.15
N VAL A 583 12.76 27.96 0.36
CA VAL A 583 12.68 29.39 0.66
C VAL A 583 13.79 29.82 1.64
N LEU A 584 14.12 28.98 2.63
CA LEU A 584 15.22 29.26 3.56
C LEU A 584 16.59 29.16 2.91
N LEU A 585 16.81 28.17 2.04
CA LEU A 585 18.05 28.05 1.29
C LEU A 585 18.28 29.25 0.37
N LEU A 586 17.24 29.75 -0.29
CA LEU A 586 17.31 30.93 -1.17
C LEU A 586 17.62 32.23 -0.42
N LYS A 587 17.22 32.36 0.86
CA LYS A 587 17.63 33.50 1.71
C LYS A 587 19.13 33.51 1.98
N GLY A 588 19.81 32.37 1.89
CA GLY A 588 21.24 32.20 2.15
C GLY A 588 21.62 32.22 3.63
N THR A 589 21.17 33.23 4.38
CA THR A 589 21.37 33.33 5.84
C THR A 589 20.06 33.56 6.56
N ILE A 590 19.90 32.94 7.72
CA ILE A 590 18.77 33.10 8.64
C ILE A 590 19.23 33.70 9.96
N GLN A 591 18.35 34.43 10.66
CA GLN A 591 18.69 35.06 11.93
C GLN A 591 18.61 34.03 13.07
N GLY A 592 19.76 33.72 13.68
CA GLY A 592 19.84 32.91 14.90
C GLY A 592 20.01 33.77 16.15
N GLN A 593 19.89 33.14 17.32
CA GLN A 593 20.12 33.82 18.61
C GLN A 593 21.54 34.40 18.75
N ALA A 594 22.53 33.77 18.11
CA ALA A 594 23.93 34.21 18.10
C ALA A 594 24.30 35.09 16.87
N GLY A 595 23.32 35.49 16.07
CA GLY A 595 23.51 36.23 14.82
C GLY A 595 23.13 35.42 13.58
N PRO A 596 23.32 36.00 12.37
CA PRO A 596 22.96 35.35 11.12
C PRO A 596 23.85 34.13 10.84
N PHE A 597 23.25 33.03 10.41
CA PHE A 597 23.97 31.81 10.04
C PHE A 597 23.41 31.19 8.76
N VAL A 598 24.23 30.37 8.09
CA VAL A 598 23.81 29.60 6.90
C VAL A 598 23.18 28.29 7.38
N PRO A 599 21.92 27.96 7.01
CA PRO A 599 21.33 26.67 7.32
C PRO A 599 22.19 25.53 6.78
N TRP A 600 22.51 24.56 7.62
CA TRP A 600 23.34 23.39 7.31
C TRP A 600 24.52 23.71 6.38
N PRO A 601 25.57 24.38 6.88
CA PRO A 601 26.68 24.83 6.05
C PRO A 601 27.40 23.65 5.36
N ARG A 602 27.34 22.45 5.95
CA ARG A 602 27.94 21.20 5.41
C ARG A 602 27.00 20.40 4.51
N LEU A 603 25.79 20.89 4.23
CA LEU A 603 24.85 20.21 3.34
C LEU A 603 25.45 20.05 1.94
N ALA A 604 25.58 18.79 1.51
CA ALA A 604 26.22 18.40 0.26
C ALA A 604 25.25 17.63 -0.66
N VAL A 605 24.27 16.94 -0.10
CA VAL A 605 23.26 16.16 -0.84
C VAL A 605 21.86 16.62 -0.45
N LEU A 606 21.02 16.85 -1.46
CA LEU A 606 19.65 17.29 -1.27
C LEU A 606 18.71 16.42 -2.11
N THR A 607 17.62 15.92 -1.52
CA THR A 607 16.64 15.07 -2.20
C THR A 607 15.24 15.66 -2.14
N PHE A 608 14.53 15.67 -3.27
CA PHE A 608 13.11 16.06 -3.38
C PHE A 608 12.35 15.10 -4.30
N THR A 609 11.02 15.12 -4.24
CA THR A 609 10.18 14.53 -5.28
C THR A 609 10.10 15.49 -6.48
N LEU A 610 10.26 14.96 -7.68
CA LEU A 610 10.09 15.68 -8.93
C LEU A 610 8.59 15.86 -9.19
N ASP A 611 8.21 17.05 -9.62
CA ASP A 611 6.90 17.34 -10.18
C ASP A 611 7.08 17.81 -11.64
N ASP A 612 6.06 17.61 -12.49
CA ASP A 612 6.11 17.93 -13.92
C ASP A 612 6.06 19.45 -14.21
N GLU A 613 6.14 20.29 -13.18
CA GLU A 613 6.08 21.74 -13.31
C GLU A 613 7.39 22.34 -13.84
N ALA A 614 7.25 23.33 -14.75
CA ALA A 614 8.36 23.93 -15.49
C ALA A 614 9.37 24.75 -14.64
N ASP A 615 9.12 24.91 -13.33
CA ASP A 615 9.86 25.82 -12.45
C ASP A 615 10.96 25.12 -11.62
N ASP A 616 10.98 23.78 -11.56
CA ASP A 616 11.92 23.01 -10.73
C ASP A 616 13.39 23.23 -11.11
N GLU A 617 13.70 23.22 -12.42
CA GLU A 617 15.08 23.39 -12.91
C GLU A 617 15.63 24.79 -12.58
N GLU A 618 14.83 25.83 -12.74
CA GLU A 618 15.21 27.21 -12.43
C GLU A 618 15.44 27.39 -10.92
N LEU A 619 14.59 26.79 -10.08
CA LEU A 619 14.76 26.83 -8.63
C LEU A 619 16.01 26.07 -8.18
N ILE A 620 16.27 24.88 -8.74
CA ILE A 620 17.49 24.11 -8.49
C ILE A 620 18.73 24.96 -8.80
N GLN A 621 18.76 25.62 -9.97
CA GLN A 621 19.88 26.50 -10.36
C GLN A 621 20.09 27.62 -9.35
N LYS A 622 19.02 28.32 -8.95
CA LYS A 622 19.09 29.41 -7.95
C LYS A 622 19.59 28.92 -6.60
N VAL A 623 19.12 27.78 -6.11
CA VAL A 623 19.57 27.19 -4.83
C VAL A 623 21.07 26.88 -4.90
N VAL A 624 21.54 26.24 -5.96
CA VAL A 624 22.96 25.91 -6.16
C VAL A 624 23.83 27.17 -6.17
N GLU A 625 23.40 28.22 -6.88
CA GLU A 625 24.12 29.50 -6.96
C GLU A 625 24.21 30.21 -5.61
N VAL A 626 23.09 30.31 -4.88
CA VAL A 626 23.06 30.93 -3.55
C VAL A 626 23.98 30.18 -2.60
N ARG A 627 23.88 28.86 -2.56
CA ARG A 627 24.74 27.99 -1.73
C ARG A 627 26.24 28.18 -2.04
N LYS A 628 26.61 28.24 -3.33
CA LYS A 628 27.98 28.51 -3.77
C LYS A 628 28.46 29.90 -3.35
N ARG A 629 27.62 30.93 -3.49
CA ARG A 629 27.92 32.32 -3.09
C ARG A 629 28.23 32.44 -1.60
N PHE A 630 27.54 31.68 -0.75
CA PHE A 630 27.76 31.65 0.70
C PHE A 630 28.82 30.61 1.15
N GLY A 631 29.65 30.11 0.22
CA GLY A 631 30.78 29.23 0.53
C GLY A 631 30.38 27.82 1.00
N SER A 632 29.15 27.42 0.72
CA SER A 632 28.57 26.16 1.20
C SER A 632 27.98 25.38 0.00
N PRO A 633 28.79 24.93 -0.98
CA PRO A 633 28.26 24.36 -2.23
C PRO A 633 27.59 23.00 -2.02
N LEU A 634 26.56 22.71 -2.82
CA LEU A 634 26.01 21.37 -2.98
C LEU A 634 26.93 20.54 -3.89
N THR A 635 26.89 19.22 -3.75
CA THR A 635 27.63 18.27 -4.60
C THR A 635 26.70 17.39 -5.44
N LYS A 636 25.52 17.07 -4.90
CA LYS A 636 24.55 16.19 -5.53
C LYS A 636 23.11 16.62 -5.20
N ILE A 637 22.22 16.50 -6.18
CA ILE A 637 20.78 16.60 -6.01
C ILE A 637 20.16 15.29 -6.51
N LEU A 638 19.26 14.73 -5.71
CA LEU A 638 18.53 13.51 -6.02
C LEU A 638 17.06 13.86 -6.24
N LEU A 639 16.51 13.49 -7.38
CA LEU A 639 15.11 13.73 -7.72
C LEU A 639 14.38 12.40 -7.75
N ARG A 640 13.43 12.24 -6.84
CA ARG A 640 12.56 11.07 -6.81
C ARG A 640 11.50 11.21 -7.89
N VAL A 641 11.32 10.15 -8.66
CA VAL A 641 10.32 10.05 -9.72
C VAL A 641 9.46 8.85 -9.43
N ASP A 642 8.16 8.93 -9.70
CA ASP A 642 7.32 7.75 -9.61
C ASP A 642 7.71 6.69 -10.64
N PRO A 643 7.55 5.39 -10.32
CA PRO A 643 8.00 4.32 -11.19
C PRO A 643 7.39 4.35 -12.60
N GLU A 644 6.20 4.92 -12.74
CA GLU A 644 5.48 5.04 -14.01
C GLU A 644 6.16 6.05 -14.96
N ASP A 645 6.62 7.18 -14.42
CA ASP A 645 7.17 8.29 -15.21
C ASP A 645 8.67 8.11 -15.57
N LEU A 646 9.33 7.15 -14.93
CA LEU A 646 10.74 6.80 -15.21
C LEU A 646 11.03 6.45 -16.67
N GLN A 647 10.01 6.04 -17.45
CA GLN A 647 10.19 5.72 -18.87
C GLN A 647 10.29 6.97 -19.73
N GLU A 648 9.71 8.09 -19.27
CA GLU A 648 9.64 9.37 -20.00
C GLU A 648 10.81 10.31 -19.64
N ILE A 649 11.45 10.08 -18.50
CA ILE A 649 12.57 10.90 -18.03
C ILE A 649 13.90 10.42 -18.62
N PRO A 650 14.78 11.33 -19.09
CA PRO A 650 16.11 10.98 -19.52
C PRO A 650 16.85 10.20 -18.42
N LYS A 651 17.33 8.99 -18.71
CA LYS A 651 18.18 8.18 -17.82
C LYS A 651 19.54 8.83 -17.49
N THR A 652 19.76 10.06 -17.93
CA THR A 652 21.05 10.74 -17.92
C THR A 652 21.22 11.64 -16.71
N MET A 653 22.43 11.60 -16.17
CA MET A 653 22.92 12.49 -15.12
C MET A 653 23.05 13.91 -15.69
N HIS A 654 22.30 14.88 -15.18
CA HIS A 654 22.41 16.28 -15.57
C HIS A 654 23.38 16.99 -14.63
N THR A 655 24.30 17.80 -15.17
CA THR A 655 25.20 18.61 -14.34
C THR A 655 24.74 20.06 -14.36
N VAL A 656 24.38 20.59 -13.19
CA VAL A 656 24.00 21.99 -13.00
C VAL A 656 25.09 22.69 -12.19
N ASN A 657 25.86 23.59 -12.81
CA ASN A 657 26.93 24.35 -12.13
C ASN A 657 27.91 23.46 -11.31
N ASP A 658 28.34 22.33 -11.90
CA ASP A 658 29.19 21.29 -11.29
C ASP A 658 28.51 20.40 -10.21
N VAL A 659 27.19 20.52 -10.03
CA VAL A 659 26.37 19.67 -9.16
C VAL A 659 25.78 18.53 -9.97
N VAL A 660 25.88 17.31 -9.44
CA VAL A 660 25.34 16.10 -10.07
C VAL A 660 23.86 15.94 -9.76
N VAL A 661 23.00 15.88 -10.77
CA VAL A 661 21.56 15.59 -10.63
C VAL A 661 21.29 14.16 -11.08
N GLU A 662 20.73 13.34 -10.19
CA GLU A 662 20.38 11.94 -10.44
C GLU A 662 18.88 11.69 -10.14
N PHE A 663 18.25 10.87 -10.97
CA PHE A 663 16.86 10.43 -10.79
C PHE A 663 16.79 9.03 -10.19
N PHE A 664 15.81 8.78 -9.32
CA PHE A 664 15.56 7.47 -8.73
C PHE A 664 14.07 7.26 -8.43
N SER A 665 13.59 6.02 -8.42
CA SER A 665 12.19 5.71 -8.09
C SER A 665 11.99 4.81 -6.88
N LYS A 666 13.05 4.15 -6.44
CA LYS A 666 12.94 3.22 -5.31
C LYS A 666 12.91 4.01 -4.00
N GLY A 667 12.04 3.61 -3.09
CA GLY A 667 12.08 4.07 -1.69
C GLY A 667 13.47 3.85 -1.08
N GLU A 668 13.79 4.63 -0.05
CA GLU A 668 15.10 4.51 0.60
C GLU A 668 15.29 3.11 1.21
N GLN A 669 16.39 2.47 0.86
CA GLN A 669 16.77 1.20 1.46
C GLN A 669 17.28 1.45 2.89
N TRP A 670 16.63 0.86 3.90
CA TRP A 670 17.10 0.96 5.28
C TRP A 670 17.11 -0.37 6.05
N PRO A 671 18.16 -0.64 6.85
CA PRO A 671 19.37 0.15 6.99
C PRO A 671 20.14 0.24 5.66
N SER A 672 20.86 1.33 5.44
CA SER A 672 21.49 1.64 4.14
C SER A 672 22.49 0.59 3.65
N ASN A 673 22.99 -0.26 4.56
CA ASN A 673 23.92 -1.36 4.30
C ASN A 673 23.25 -2.75 4.32
N ARG A 674 21.91 -2.84 4.32
CA ARG A 674 21.23 -4.15 4.32
C ARG A 674 21.51 -4.91 3.01
N THR A 675 21.76 -6.22 3.12
CA THR A 675 22.08 -7.08 1.96
C THR A 675 20.88 -7.84 1.42
N TYR A 676 19.69 -7.61 1.97
CA TYR A 676 18.44 -8.28 1.60
C TYR A 676 17.33 -7.25 1.39
N VAL A 677 16.31 -7.64 0.62
CA VAL A 677 15.10 -6.85 0.44
C VAL A 677 14.16 -7.16 1.60
N ASP A 678 13.57 -6.11 2.17
CA ASP A 678 12.62 -6.22 3.26
C ASP A 678 11.23 -5.89 2.71
N HIS A 679 10.41 -6.92 2.50
CA HIS A 679 9.12 -6.81 1.82
C HIS A 679 8.01 -6.27 2.73
N ASP A 680 8.17 -6.40 4.05
CA ASP A 680 7.20 -5.87 5.02
C ASP A 680 7.59 -4.47 5.56
N ASP A 681 8.58 -3.82 4.94
CA ASP A 681 8.97 -2.44 5.27
C ASP A 681 8.00 -1.44 4.61
N ILE A 682 6.87 -1.20 5.27
CA ILE A 682 5.81 -0.27 4.82
C ILE A 682 6.13 1.21 5.11
N PHE A 683 7.38 1.53 5.44
CA PHE A 683 7.73 2.86 5.89
C PHE A 683 7.71 3.90 4.76
N PHE A 684 8.06 3.56 3.52
CA PHE A 684 8.11 4.53 2.41
C PHE A 684 7.04 4.30 1.37
#